data_AF-A0A9E7JMM3-F1
#
_entry.id   AF-A0A9E7JMM3-F1
#
_cell.length_a   1.000
_cell.length_b   1.000
_cell.length_c   1.000
_cell.angle_alpha   90.00
_cell.angle_beta   90.00
_cell.angle_gamma   90.00
#
_symmetry.space_group_name_H-M   'P 1'
#
loop_
_entity.id
_entity.type
_entity.pdbx_description
1 polymer ?
#
loop_
_entity_poly.entity_id
_entity_poly.type
_entity_poly.pdbx_seq_one_letter_code
_entity_poly.pdbx_strand_id
1 'polypeptide(L)'
;MRSCLKAMNVSLENKANSAVAAIRSSTKGVAVVVLTLLVLVVFISTHWIDGTTLTTISSKNEQVLSSHPRKPQSKPIILACGNQTTPVCQRSLSPSPSPSAISSVPQSSPSCPDYFRWVHEDLRPWKSTGITEEMVGRARKFATFRLVVLAGRVYVERYRRPFQTRDVFTLWGVLQLVSRYPGRVPDLDLMFNCDDTPVVKLADHRSSQPPPLFRYCKDDRTLDIVFPDWSFWGWAELNIKPWETLANDLKQRNQRVKWRDRKPYAYWKGNPWVSDSRRDLIKCNVSKHHDWKARLYDQNWDREIKQGFRNSNLANQCDHRYKIYIEGRAWSVSQKYILACDSPAFFVKTHFHDFFSRALMPGLHFWPIREDDKCRSIRFAVDWGNEHQQEAQEMGRAGSSFVQEELKMDYVYDYMLHLLTEYAKLLRYEPAVPEKATELCSESMACPATGLVKEFLMESMAKSTHDAEPCAMPPPFDPEALQAVREKKANAVRQVELWQQQAWNIAFKNKAKLVAATIRSSTMGVVVIFLVLLVLVFSTFWIANISDYRMVTSMTPQALKSNISHSAHPPPKPQPKPIALTCGNQTTVPICQRQVSASVVPSRPPTMPQSSASCPGYFRWIYEDLRPWKTTGITREMVESAQKFATFRLVVLDGRVYVEHYGGGFQTRDVFTLWGLLQLANRNPGRIPDLDLMFNCNDTPSVKSADHRSSPPPPLFRYCKDDKTLDIVFPDWSFWGWAEVNIKPWRTLIKELEEGNRRVKWRDREPYAYWKGNPWVSDSRSDLMRCNVSKLHDWNARLYAVNWDSEKRKGYKNSNLASQCKYRYKIFVEGRAWSVSNKYILACDSPALFVRTHFHDFFSRGLMPGLHYWPIREDDKCSSIKFAVDWGNKHQEEAEAMGRVGSSHMKEEVKMEYVYDYMLHLLIEYAQLLRYKPTVPEKATEFCLESVACPATGLVKKLLMESMEKRTGEAKPCRIPPPFNPEELREIMERKANVLKQIESWEEKKANK
;
A
#
# COMPACT_ATOMS: atom_id res chain seq x y z
N MET A 1 14.95 -10.18 14.41
CA MET A 1 15.96 -9.22 13.86
C MET A 1 17.32 -9.85 13.47
N ARG A 2 18.15 -10.42 14.37
CA ARG A 2 19.41 -11.10 13.95
C ARG A 2 19.18 -12.44 13.24
N SER A 3 18.11 -13.15 13.59
CA SER A 3 17.52 -14.27 12.84
C SER A 3 17.29 -13.91 11.36
N CYS A 4 16.80 -12.69 11.11
CA CYS A 4 16.55 -12.10 9.80
C CYS A 4 17.81 -11.81 8.96
N LEU A 5 19.01 -11.99 9.52
CA LEU A 5 20.27 -11.61 8.90
C LEU A 5 21.16 -12.80 8.49
N LYS A 6 20.80 -14.04 8.85
CA LYS A 6 21.73 -15.19 8.78
C LYS A 6 21.33 -16.30 7.80
N ALA A 7 20.15 -16.24 7.18
CA ALA A 7 19.57 -17.40 6.51
C ALA A 7 19.63 -17.36 4.97
N MET A 8 19.58 -16.17 4.37
CA MET A 8 19.54 -16.00 2.91
C MET A 8 20.91 -16.25 2.26
N ASN A 9 22.00 -15.84 2.93
CA ASN A 9 23.37 -15.86 2.40
C ASN A 9 23.82 -17.21 1.83
N VAL A 10 23.37 -18.32 2.42
CA VAL A 10 23.72 -19.70 2.02
C VAL A 10 22.95 -20.19 0.78
N SER A 11 21.88 -19.50 0.40
CA SER A 11 20.88 -20.03 -0.54
C SER A 11 21.21 -19.86 -2.02
N LEU A 12 22.27 -19.11 -2.37
CA LEU A 12 22.38 -18.46 -3.69
C LEU A 12 23.72 -18.57 -4.41
N GLU A 13 24.70 -19.28 -3.85
CA GLU A 13 25.84 -19.79 -4.62
C GLU A 13 25.45 -21.13 -5.28
N ASN A 14 24.80 -22.03 -4.53
CA ASN A 14 24.41 -23.37 -4.96
C ASN A 14 23.51 -23.45 -6.21
N LYS A 15 22.80 -22.36 -6.58
CA LYS A 15 21.97 -22.30 -7.80
C LYS A 15 22.73 -21.90 -9.08
N ALA A 16 23.94 -21.34 -8.99
CA ALA A 16 24.65 -20.83 -10.17
C ALA A 16 25.21 -21.96 -11.05
N ASN A 17 25.85 -22.95 -10.43
CA ASN A 17 26.72 -23.89 -11.16
C ASN A 17 25.98 -25.06 -11.84
N SER A 18 24.76 -25.39 -11.39
CA SER A 18 23.98 -26.50 -11.95
C SER A 18 23.45 -26.25 -13.37
N ALA A 19 23.28 -24.99 -13.77
CA ALA A 19 22.54 -24.64 -14.99
C ALA A 19 23.30 -24.84 -16.31
N VAL A 20 24.64 -24.97 -16.27
CA VAL A 20 25.53 -24.92 -17.44
C VAL A 20 25.81 -26.30 -18.04
N ALA A 21 25.78 -27.37 -17.25
CA ALA A 21 26.26 -28.70 -17.66
C ALA A 21 25.29 -29.54 -18.52
N ALA A 22 24.09 -29.03 -18.84
CA ALA A 22 22.95 -29.88 -19.21
C ALA A 22 22.32 -29.61 -20.60
N ILE A 23 23.11 -29.34 -21.64
CA ILE A 23 22.78 -29.71 -23.03
C ILE A 23 24.05 -30.22 -23.75
N ARG A 24 24.39 -31.49 -23.57
CA ARG A 24 25.28 -32.20 -24.52
C ARG A 24 25.04 -33.72 -24.52
N SER A 25 24.68 -34.25 -25.69
CA SER A 25 24.54 -35.67 -26.00
C SER A 25 23.44 -36.47 -25.27
N SER A 26 23.29 -37.72 -25.70
CA SER A 26 22.22 -38.67 -25.37
C SER A 26 22.80 -40.07 -25.07
N THR A 27 21.94 -40.93 -24.50
CA THR A 27 21.93 -42.40 -24.57
C THR A 27 22.87 -43.28 -23.70
N LYS A 28 22.23 -44.27 -23.03
CA LYS A 28 22.71 -45.57 -22.48
C LYS A 28 23.41 -45.55 -21.08
N GLY A 29 23.18 -46.64 -20.31
CA GLY A 29 23.65 -46.88 -18.92
C GLY A 29 22.80 -46.17 -17.86
N VAL A 30 21.90 -46.78 -17.06
CA VAL A 30 21.63 -48.15 -16.58
C VAL A 30 22.51 -48.65 -15.41
N ALA A 31 21.82 -49.05 -14.33
CA ALA A 31 22.20 -49.89 -13.18
C ALA A 31 23.22 -49.43 -12.11
N VAL A 32 24.35 -48.78 -12.42
CA VAL A 32 25.51 -48.84 -11.48
C VAL A 32 25.38 -48.00 -10.19
N VAL A 33 24.90 -46.76 -10.24
CA VAL A 33 25.04 -45.79 -9.11
C VAL A 33 24.04 -46.03 -7.95
N VAL A 34 23.09 -46.95 -8.10
CA VAL A 34 22.19 -47.37 -7.00
C VAL A 34 22.94 -48.14 -5.91
N LEU A 35 24.10 -48.73 -6.21
CA LEU A 35 24.87 -49.55 -5.27
C LEU A 35 25.84 -48.76 -4.37
N THR A 36 26.36 -47.62 -4.81
CA THR A 36 27.54 -46.98 -4.17
C THR A 36 27.23 -46.10 -2.97
N LEU A 37 26.00 -45.59 -2.82
CA LEU A 37 25.62 -44.73 -1.67
C LEU A 37 24.94 -45.48 -0.51
N LEU A 38 24.73 -46.79 -0.65
CA LEU A 38 24.30 -47.67 0.45
C LEU A 38 25.45 -48.02 1.43
N VAL A 39 26.70 -47.65 1.12
CA VAL A 39 27.90 -48.12 1.82
C VAL A 39 28.49 -47.11 2.82
N LEU A 40 28.17 -45.81 2.68
CA LEU A 40 28.86 -44.71 3.39
C LEU A 40 28.11 -44.09 4.59
N VAL A 41 27.09 -44.78 5.12
CA VAL A 41 26.30 -44.32 6.30
C VAL A 41 26.27 -45.37 7.44
N VAL A 42 27.05 -46.45 7.32
CA VAL A 42 27.08 -47.56 8.30
C VAL A 42 28.34 -47.58 9.18
N PHE A 43 29.38 -46.81 8.81
CA PHE A 43 30.50 -46.45 9.66
C PHE A 43 30.55 -44.91 9.72
N ILE A 44 30.71 -44.25 10.88
CA ILE A 44 31.24 -44.72 12.17
C ILE A 44 30.15 -44.76 13.26
N SER A 45 30.18 -45.81 14.08
CA SER A 45 29.49 -45.91 15.38
C SER A 45 30.53 -46.13 16.50
N THR A 46 30.12 -45.97 17.77
CA THR A 46 30.93 -46.12 19.00
C THR A 46 32.08 -45.10 19.15
N HIS A 47 32.23 -44.39 20.27
CA HIS A 47 32.34 -44.95 21.62
C HIS A 47 31.54 -44.21 22.71
N TRP A 48 31.41 -44.91 23.85
CA TRP A 48 30.79 -44.50 25.11
C TRP A 48 31.80 -44.60 26.27
N ILE A 49 31.48 -43.94 27.40
CA ILE A 49 31.74 -44.26 28.83
C ILE A 49 31.31 -42.99 29.60
N ASP A 50 30.22 -42.96 30.36
CA ASP A 50 29.85 -43.67 31.62
C ASP A 50 30.35 -42.95 32.89
N GLY A 51 29.49 -42.89 33.92
CA GLY A 51 29.75 -42.11 35.15
C GLY A 51 28.54 -41.90 36.07
N THR A 52 27.92 -42.98 36.56
CA THR A 52 26.75 -42.95 37.45
C THR A 52 27.13 -42.78 38.94
N THR A 53 26.32 -42.04 39.70
CA THR A 53 26.08 -42.35 41.13
C THR A 53 24.70 -41.84 41.59
N LEU A 54 24.24 -42.29 42.75
CA LEU A 54 22.85 -42.21 43.23
C LEU A 54 22.85 -42.05 44.76
N THR A 55 21.69 -41.74 45.37
CA THR A 55 21.37 -41.78 46.82
C THR A 55 22.06 -40.77 47.76
N THR A 56 21.50 -40.26 48.89
CA THR A 56 20.11 -40.11 49.43
C THR A 56 20.16 -39.11 50.63
N ILE A 57 19.00 -38.78 51.23
CA ILE A 57 18.73 -38.16 52.56
C ILE A 57 18.58 -36.62 52.48
N SER A 58 17.41 -36.00 52.74
CA SER A 58 16.53 -36.14 53.92
C SER A 58 15.12 -35.57 53.68
N SER A 59 14.15 -35.97 54.50
CA SER A 59 12.85 -35.29 54.63
C SER A 59 12.73 -34.57 55.97
N LYS A 60 12.12 -33.38 55.98
CA LYS A 60 11.25 -32.92 57.08
C LYS A 60 10.36 -31.77 56.62
N ASN A 61 9.21 -31.64 57.29
CA ASN A 61 8.14 -30.73 56.91
C ASN A 61 8.37 -29.33 57.46
N GLU A 62 7.85 -28.33 56.74
CA GLU A 62 7.06 -27.27 57.38
C GLU A 62 5.66 -27.25 56.76
N GLN A 63 4.67 -26.87 57.57
CA GLN A 63 3.28 -26.69 57.17
C GLN A 63 2.89 -25.21 57.29
N VAL A 64 1.65 -24.92 56.85
CA VAL A 64 0.76 -23.85 57.35
C VAL A 64 0.56 -22.61 56.45
N LEU A 65 -0.74 -22.37 56.20
CA LEU A 65 -1.44 -21.19 55.66
C LEU A 65 -1.19 -20.67 54.23
N SER A 66 -2.26 -20.79 53.43
CA SER A 66 -2.58 -19.79 52.40
C SER A 66 -2.99 -18.47 53.08
N SER A 67 -2.39 -17.35 52.66
CA SER A 67 -2.94 -16.01 52.87
C SER A 67 -3.31 -15.39 51.52
N HIS A 68 -4.62 -15.29 51.23
CA HIS A 68 -5.10 -14.58 50.03
C HIS A 68 -4.83 -13.06 50.16
N PRO A 69 -4.16 -12.42 49.19
CA PRO A 69 -4.13 -10.95 49.11
C PRO A 69 -5.55 -10.41 48.89
N ARG A 70 -5.99 -9.46 49.72
CA ARG A 70 -7.30 -8.81 49.57
C ARG A 70 -7.32 -7.98 48.28
N LYS A 71 -8.38 -8.12 47.47
CA LYS A 71 -8.64 -7.23 46.33
C LYS A 71 -9.03 -5.82 46.83
N PRO A 72 -8.61 -4.72 46.17
CA PRO A 72 -9.13 -3.39 46.43
C PRO A 72 -10.65 -3.29 46.25
N GLN A 73 -11.31 -2.42 47.04
CA GLN A 73 -12.78 -2.25 47.04
C GLN A 73 -13.21 -0.99 46.28
N SER A 74 -13.21 -1.06 44.94
CA SER A 74 -13.69 0.03 44.07
C SER A 74 -15.12 0.47 44.42
N LYS A 75 -15.31 1.75 44.77
CA LYS A 75 -16.64 2.30 45.10
C LYS A 75 -17.42 2.68 43.83
N PRO A 76 -18.72 2.37 43.71
CA PRO A 76 -19.52 2.76 42.55
C PRO A 76 -19.69 4.30 42.49
N ILE A 77 -19.72 4.84 41.27
CA ILE A 77 -20.05 6.24 40.99
C ILE A 77 -21.50 6.29 40.48
N ILE A 78 -22.31 7.16 41.08
CA ILE A 78 -23.73 7.32 40.78
C ILE A 78 -23.96 8.78 40.37
N LEU A 79 -24.68 9.00 39.27
CA LEU A 79 -25.10 10.33 38.81
C LEU A 79 -26.47 10.69 39.40
N ALA A 80 -26.56 11.81 40.10
CA ALA A 80 -27.80 12.26 40.76
C ALA A 80 -28.55 13.32 39.94
N CYS A 81 -29.31 12.91 38.91
CA CYS A 81 -30.23 13.81 38.21
C CYS A 81 -31.55 13.95 39.00
N GLY A 82 -31.58 14.83 39.99
CA GLY A 82 -32.82 15.22 40.69
C GLY A 82 -33.80 16.00 39.80
N ASN A 83 -35.06 16.07 40.21
CA ASN A 83 -36.16 16.78 39.50
C ASN A 83 -36.03 18.32 39.48
N GLN A 84 -34.84 18.87 39.70
CA GLN A 84 -34.60 20.33 39.74
C GLN A 84 -34.21 20.85 38.35
N THR A 85 -34.69 22.05 37.99
CA THR A 85 -34.48 22.67 36.68
C THR A 85 -33.04 23.13 36.43
N THR A 86 -32.20 23.15 37.47
CA THR A 86 -30.75 23.34 37.38
C THR A 86 -30.04 22.22 38.14
N PRO A 87 -29.09 21.48 37.53
CA PRO A 87 -28.35 20.44 38.23
C PRO A 87 -27.19 21.06 39.03
N VAL A 88 -27.30 21.01 40.35
CA VAL A 88 -26.29 21.51 41.30
C VAL A 88 -25.22 20.44 41.53
N CYS A 89 -23.97 20.86 41.73
CA CYS A 89 -22.83 19.96 41.97
C CYS A 89 -22.81 19.37 43.39
N GLN A 90 -23.65 18.35 43.59
CA GLN A 90 -23.85 17.67 44.88
C GLN A 90 -22.85 16.53 45.10
N ARG A 91 -21.56 16.83 45.18
CA ARG A 91 -20.54 15.85 45.61
C ARG A 91 -20.20 16.06 47.09
N SER A 92 -20.40 15.03 47.91
CA SER A 92 -19.94 15.07 49.30
C SER A 92 -18.41 15.06 49.36
N LEU A 93 -17.86 15.78 50.34
CA LEU A 93 -16.44 15.74 50.68
C LEU A 93 -16.09 14.38 51.29
N SER A 94 -15.95 13.36 50.45
CA SER A 94 -15.24 12.14 50.81
C SER A 94 -13.79 12.54 51.07
N PRO A 95 -13.27 12.36 52.30
CA PRO A 95 -11.91 12.80 52.62
C PRO A 95 -10.91 12.06 51.73
N SER A 96 -9.90 12.80 51.25
CA SER A 96 -8.76 12.21 50.53
C SER A 96 -8.21 11.05 51.35
N PRO A 97 -7.91 9.88 50.74
CA PRO A 97 -7.20 8.82 51.43
C PRO A 97 -5.90 9.38 52.01
N SER A 98 -5.76 9.30 53.34
CA SER A 98 -4.49 9.64 54.00
C SER A 98 -3.36 8.83 53.37
N PRO A 99 -2.13 9.38 53.22
CA PRO A 99 -0.97 8.65 52.69
C PRO A 99 -0.44 7.65 53.74
N SER A 100 -1.30 6.71 54.13
CA SER A 100 -1.10 5.80 55.25
C SER A 100 -0.42 4.52 54.79
N ALA A 101 0.81 4.34 55.26
CA ALA A 101 1.57 3.09 55.23
C ALA A 101 1.61 2.39 53.85
N ILE A 102 2.61 2.74 53.04
CA ILE A 102 3.07 1.90 51.93
C ILE A 102 3.31 0.49 52.47
N SER A 103 2.43 -0.46 52.11
CA SER A 103 2.63 -1.86 52.45
C SER A 103 3.92 -2.32 51.78
N SER A 104 4.91 -2.73 52.57
CA SER A 104 6.28 -2.99 52.11
C SER A 104 6.45 -4.31 51.34
N VAL A 105 5.37 -4.79 50.71
CA VAL A 105 5.40 -5.84 49.70
C VAL A 105 5.50 -5.15 48.33
N PRO A 106 6.64 -5.21 47.64
CA PRO A 106 6.78 -4.61 46.31
C PRO A 106 6.05 -5.44 45.25
N GLN A 107 4.71 -5.35 45.23
CA GLN A 107 3.96 -5.56 44.00
C GLN A 107 4.37 -4.42 43.05
N SER A 108 5.25 -4.74 42.10
CA SER A 108 5.73 -3.79 41.10
C SER A 108 4.54 -3.26 40.30
N SER A 109 4.15 -2.00 40.55
CA SER A 109 3.16 -1.31 39.72
C SER A 109 3.59 -1.42 38.25
N PRO A 110 2.69 -1.77 37.33
CA PRO A 110 3.05 -1.92 35.93
C PRO A 110 3.62 -0.60 35.39
N SER A 111 4.68 -0.67 34.61
CA SER A 111 5.18 0.49 33.86
C SER A 111 4.06 1.03 32.97
N CYS A 112 3.96 2.36 32.86
CA CYS A 112 3.11 2.95 31.85
C CYS A 112 3.64 2.62 30.45
N PRO A 113 2.74 2.64 29.43
CA PRO A 113 3.11 2.71 28.02
C PRO A 113 4.22 3.72 27.72
N ASP A 114 5.09 3.39 26.77
CA ASP A 114 6.31 4.14 26.47
C ASP A 114 6.04 5.56 25.91
N TYR A 115 4.78 5.87 25.52
CA TYR A 115 4.39 7.22 25.10
C TYR A 115 4.36 8.24 26.25
N PHE A 116 4.21 7.81 27.50
CA PHE A 116 4.14 8.72 28.65
C PHE A 116 5.45 9.53 28.80
N ARG A 117 6.59 8.98 28.36
CA ARG A 117 7.90 9.66 28.35
C ARG A 117 7.89 11.00 27.61
N TRP A 118 6.98 11.18 26.65
CA TRP A 118 6.84 12.43 25.89
C TRP A 118 6.21 13.58 26.68
N VAL A 119 5.57 13.32 27.83
CA VAL A 119 5.14 14.37 28.78
C VAL A 119 6.33 15.25 29.15
N HIS A 120 7.47 14.65 29.46
CA HIS A 120 8.70 15.38 29.80
C HIS A 120 9.24 16.22 28.63
N GLU A 121 9.04 15.80 27.39
CA GLU A 121 9.49 16.50 26.18
C GLU A 121 8.56 17.66 25.79
N ASP A 122 7.25 17.51 25.97
CA ASP A 122 6.28 18.59 25.74
C ASP A 122 6.32 19.65 26.84
N LEU A 123 6.54 19.25 28.10
CA LEU A 123 6.70 20.18 29.22
C LEU A 123 8.13 20.76 29.32
N ARG A 124 9.10 20.23 28.55
CA ARG A 124 10.51 20.65 28.57
C ARG A 124 10.75 22.17 28.47
N PRO A 125 10.01 22.97 27.66
CA PRO A 125 10.24 24.41 27.56
C PRO A 125 10.14 25.14 28.90
N TRP A 126 9.36 24.61 29.85
CA TRP A 126 9.13 25.20 31.16
C TRP A 126 9.93 24.53 32.29
N LYS A 127 10.70 23.47 32.00
CA LYS A 127 11.36 22.65 33.04
C LYS A 127 12.30 23.43 33.96
N SER A 128 12.97 24.47 33.46
CA SER A 128 13.89 25.31 34.24
C SER A 128 13.22 26.51 34.91
N THR A 129 12.30 27.20 34.24
CA THR A 129 11.64 28.42 34.77
C THR A 129 10.38 28.13 35.59
N GLY A 130 9.71 27.02 35.33
CA GLY A 130 8.30 26.86 35.62
C GLY A 130 7.40 27.74 34.73
N ILE A 131 6.17 27.91 35.19
CA ILE A 131 5.03 28.57 34.54
C ILE A 131 4.44 29.59 35.53
N THR A 132 4.40 30.86 35.16
CA THR A 132 3.73 31.92 35.94
C THR A 132 2.30 32.13 35.47
N GLU A 133 1.45 32.76 36.28
CA GLU A 133 0.08 33.08 35.87
C GLU A 133 0.06 33.98 34.62
N GLU A 134 1.00 34.92 34.50
CA GLU A 134 1.15 35.79 33.32
C GLU A 134 1.40 34.97 32.04
N MET A 135 2.16 33.87 32.11
CA MET A 135 2.37 32.96 30.98
C MET A 135 1.08 32.23 30.58
N VAL A 136 0.29 31.76 31.55
CA VAL A 136 -1.03 31.16 31.30
C VAL A 136 -1.99 32.22 30.73
N GLY A 137 -2.03 33.41 31.31
CA GLY A 137 -2.79 34.57 30.82
C GLY A 137 -2.47 34.93 29.37
N ARG A 138 -1.19 34.89 28.95
CA ARG A 138 -0.77 35.10 27.55
C ARG A 138 -1.31 34.05 26.57
N ALA A 139 -1.78 32.88 27.04
CA ALA A 139 -2.46 31.88 26.20
C ALA A 139 -3.94 32.21 25.91
N ARG A 140 -4.58 33.11 26.69
CA ARG A 140 -6.02 33.46 26.60
C ARG A 140 -6.46 33.83 25.18
N LYS A 141 -5.62 34.55 24.43
CA LYS A 141 -5.85 34.95 23.02
C LYS A 141 -5.99 33.78 22.04
N PHE A 142 -5.52 32.59 22.41
CA PHE A 142 -5.63 31.37 21.60
C PHE A 142 -6.68 30.41 22.17
N ALA A 143 -6.93 30.45 23.48
CA ALA A 143 -7.77 29.49 24.19
C ALA A 143 -9.24 29.53 23.74
N THR A 144 -9.90 28.40 23.90
CA THR A 144 -11.35 28.21 23.91
C THR A 144 -11.89 28.40 25.32
N PHE A 145 -11.16 27.90 26.32
CA PHE A 145 -11.46 28.06 27.75
C PHE A 145 -10.19 28.01 28.61
N ARG A 146 -10.27 28.57 29.83
CA ARG A 146 -9.37 28.29 30.96
C ARG A 146 -10.07 27.29 31.88
N LEU A 147 -9.35 26.26 32.32
CA LEU A 147 -9.83 25.25 33.25
C LEU A 147 -8.95 25.27 34.49
N VAL A 148 -9.58 25.29 35.65
CA VAL A 148 -8.93 25.19 36.95
C VAL A 148 -9.46 23.96 37.67
N VAL A 149 -8.57 23.13 38.22
CA VAL A 149 -8.92 22.13 39.24
C VAL A 149 -8.47 22.68 40.58
N LEU A 150 -9.36 22.67 41.58
CA LEU A 150 -9.07 23.12 42.95
C LEU A 150 -9.81 22.23 43.95
N ALA A 151 -9.08 21.63 44.90
CA ALA A 151 -9.57 20.68 45.89
C ALA A 151 -10.45 19.54 45.30
N GLY A 152 -10.10 19.07 44.09
CA GLY A 152 -10.88 18.06 43.36
C GLY A 152 -12.21 18.55 42.77
N ARG A 153 -12.44 19.86 42.70
CA ARG A 153 -13.56 20.51 41.99
C ARG A 153 -13.04 21.13 40.70
N VAL A 154 -13.87 21.19 39.65
CA VAL A 154 -13.45 21.67 38.31
C VAL A 154 -14.20 22.94 37.96
N TYR A 155 -13.48 23.99 37.55
CA TYR A 155 -14.00 25.31 37.20
C TYR A 155 -13.57 25.69 35.79
N VAL A 156 -14.46 26.33 35.01
CA VAL A 156 -14.19 26.67 33.61
C VAL A 156 -14.67 28.06 33.24
N GLU A 157 -13.73 28.93 32.82
CA GLU A 157 -14.02 30.21 32.16
C GLU A 157 -14.00 29.98 30.63
N ARG A 158 -15.16 30.08 29.97
CA ARG A 158 -15.25 29.91 28.51
C ARG A 158 -15.03 31.25 27.78
N TYR A 159 -14.13 31.27 26.81
CA TYR A 159 -13.79 32.47 26.02
C TYR A 159 -14.53 32.57 24.70
N ARG A 160 -14.78 31.43 24.06
CA ARG A 160 -15.45 31.35 22.76
C ARG A 160 -16.03 29.96 22.58
N ARG A 161 -17.11 29.87 21.80
CA ARG A 161 -17.67 28.59 21.37
C ARG A 161 -16.72 27.93 20.36
N PRO A 162 -16.29 26.68 20.55
CA PRO A 162 -15.51 25.96 19.55
C PRO A 162 -16.38 25.46 18.38
N PHE A 163 -15.74 24.90 17.37
CA PHE A 163 -16.42 24.07 16.39
C PHE A 163 -16.95 22.79 17.06
N GLN A 164 -18.27 22.59 17.07
CA GLN A 164 -18.96 21.40 17.62
C GLN A 164 -18.73 21.17 19.13
N THR A 165 -19.26 20.07 19.70
CA THR A 165 -19.20 19.68 21.13
C THR A 165 -17.81 19.36 21.70
N ARG A 166 -16.74 19.91 21.11
CA ARG A 166 -15.34 19.62 21.47
C ARG A 166 -14.97 20.06 22.88
N ASP A 167 -15.46 21.20 23.36
CA ASP A 167 -15.28 21.58 24.77
C ASP A 167 -16.10 20.66 25.68
N VAL A 168 -17.38 20.40 25.34
CA VAL A 168 -18.28 19.54 26.14
C VAL A 168 -17.64 18.19 26.48
N PHE A 169 -17.17 17.43 25.48
CA PHE A 169 -16.62 16.10 25.74
C PHE A 169 -15.18 16.13 26.32
N THR A 170 -14.35 17.15 26.04
CA THR A 170 -13.05 17.33 26.71
C THR A 170 -13.21 17.66 28.19
N LEU A 171 -14.14 18.56 28.52
CA LEU A 171 -14.45 18.96 29.90
C LEU A 171 -15.06 17.80 30.69
N TRP A 172 -15.97 17.05 30.07
CA TRP A 172 -16.48 15.80 30.63
C TRP A 172 -15.36 14.81 30.95
N GLY A 173 -14.35 14.69 30.07
CA GLY A 173 -13.20 13.83 30.31
C GLY A 173 -12.40 14.19 31.56
N VAL A 174 -12.20 15.48 31.83
CA VAL A 174 -11.57 15.95 33.08
C VAL A 174 -12.45 15.64 34.29
N LEU A 175 -13.78 15.77 34.18
CA LEU A 175 -14.71 15.36 35.25
C LEU A 175 -14.66 13.84 35.51
N GLN A 176 -14.48 13.02 34.47
CA GLN A 176 -14.34 11.57 34.65
C GLN A 176 -12.99 11.21 35.26
N LEU A 177 -11.91 11.91 34.92
CA LEU A 177 -10.60 11.78 35.56
C LEU A 177 -10.70 12.05 37.07
N VAL A 178 -11.22 13.22 37.45
CA VAL A 178 -11.41 13.66 38.83
C VAL A 178 -12.34 12.72 39.60
N SER A 179 -13.34 12.14 38.92
CA SER A 179 -14.27 11.16 39.51
C SER A 179 -13.64 9.77 39.72
N ARG A 180 -12.77 9.35 38.79
CA ARG A 180 -12.06 8.06 38.86
C ARG A 180 -10.94 8.08 39.90
N TYR A 181 -10.26 9.22 40.03
CA TYR A 181 -9.14 9.43 40.95
C TYR A 181 -9.39 10.59 41.95
N PRO A 182 -10.38 10.46 42.88
CA PRO A 182 -10.69 11.50 43.86
C PRO A 182 -9.48 11.88 44.72
N GLY A 183 -9.23 13.18 44.89
CA GLY A 183 -8.12 13.69 45.68
C GLY A 183 -6.71 13.47 45.10
N ARG A 184 -6.58 12.88 43.90
CA ARG A 184 -5.27 12.63 43.26
C ARG A 184 -4.95 13.57 42.10
N VAL A 185 -5.96 14.11 41.42
CA VAL A 185 -5.75 15.18 40.43
C VAL A 185 -5.35 16.43 41.22
N PRO A 186 -4.15 17.00 41.00
CA PRO A 186 -3.67 18.13 41.80
C PRO A 186 -4.38 19.42 41.39
N ASP A 187 -4.25 20.42 42.25
CA ASP A 187 -4.68 21.77 41.93
C ASP A 187 -3.84 22.33 40.79
N LEU A 188 -4.51 22.85 39.76
CA LEU A 188 -3.88 23.32 38.53
C LEU A 188 -4.73 24.34 37.80
N ASP A 189 -4.09 25.15 36.95
CA ASP A 189 -4.73 26.14 36.08
C ASP A 189 -4.16 26.01 34.67
N LEU A 190 -5.01 25.71 33.68
CA LEU A 190 -4.59 25.49 32.30
C LEU A 190 -5.45 26.23 31.28
N MET A 191 -4.87 26.50 30.12
CA MET A 191 -5.52 27.11 28.96
C MET A 191 -5.64 26.09 27.84
N PHE A 192 -6.84 25.91 27.29
CA PHE A 192 -7.12 24.87 26.28
C PHE A 192 -7.66 25.47 24.98
N ASN A 193 -7.15 25.03 23.82
CA ASN A 193 -7.65 25.42 22.49
C ASN A 193 -8.21 24.20 21.73
N CYS A 194 -9.49 24.27 21.40
CA CYS A 194 -10.27 23.17 20.79
C CYS A 194 -10.30 23.14 19.26
N ASP A 195 -9.61 24.04 18.55
CA ASP A 195 -9.62 24.09 17.08
C ASP A 195 -8.73 22.98 16.46
N ASP A 196 -8.54 22.98 15.14
CA ASP A 196 -7.69 21.98 14.48
C ASP A 196 -6.18 22.28 14.66
N THR A 197 -5.69 23.37 14.05
CA THR A 197 -4.25 23.64 13.86
C THR A 197 -3.54 24.18 15.12
N PRO A 198 -2.34 23.69 15.47
CA PRO A 198 -1.51 24.27 16.55
C PRO A 198 -1.08 25.72 16.27
N VAL A 199 -0.75 26.47 17.32
CA VAL A 199 -0.56 27.93 17.23
C VAL A 199 0.63 28.50 17.99
N VAL A 200 1.17 27.83 19.01
CA VAL A 200 2.31 28.35 19.79
C VAL A 200 3.63 28.01 19.08
N LYS A 201 4.06 28.85 18.13
CA LYS A 201 5.25 28.57 17.31
C LYS A 201 6.56 28.66 18.09
N LEU A 202 7.46 27.71 17.83
CA LEU A 202 8.82 27.67 18.35
C LEU A 202 9.67 28.88 17.87
N ALA A 203 9.41 29.38 16.66
CA ALA A 203 10.15 30.52 16.11
C ALA A 203 9.91 31.82 16.90
N ASP A 204 8.69 32.01 17.39
CA ASP A 204 8.23 33.24 18.04
C ASP A 204 8.71 33.32 19.52
N HIS A 205 9.21 32.20 20.06
CA HIS A 205 9.61 32.02 21.47
C HIS A 205 11.08 31.63 21.66
N ARG A 206 11.97 32.12 20.77
CA ARG A 206 13.43 31.96 20.92
C ARG A 206 14.05 32.78 22.04
N SER A 207 13.44 33.93 22.36
CA SER A 207 13.96 34.92 23.33
C SER A 207 12.92 35.30 24.39
N SER A 208 11.81 34.57 24.48
CA SER A 208 10.76 34.76 25.48
C SER A 208 10.09 33.42 25.79
N GLN A 209 9.75 33.15 27.06
CA GLN A 209 9.14 31.87 27.39
C GLN A 209 7.74 31.74 26.79
N PRO A 210 7.42 30.56 26.22
CA PRO A 210 6.15 30.31 25.55
C PRO A 210 4.97 30.28 26.54
N PRO A 211 3.78 30.73 26.13
CA PRO A 211 2.56 30.51 26.88
C PRO A 211 2.18 29.01 26.81
N PRO A 212 1.92 28.32 27.94
CA PRO A 212 1.42 26.96 27.91
C PRO A 212 0.00 26.94 27.35
N LEU A 213 -0.25 26.11 26.34
CA LEU A 213 -1.55 25.95 25.71
C LEU A 213 -1.79 24.47 25.42
N PHE A 214 -2.80 23.88 26.06
CA PHE A 214 -3.23 22.51 25.80
C PHE A 214 -4.03 22.44 24.50
N ARG A 215 -3.70 21.44 23.67
CA ARG A 215 -4.35 21.16 22.38
C ARG A 215 -4.35 19.66 22.13
N TYR A 216 -5.09 19.23 21.10
CA TYR A 216 -5.15 17.83 20.70
C TYR A 216 -3.96 17.36 19.85
N CYS A 217 -3.22 18.29 19.23
CA CYS A 217 -2.00 17.99 18.48
C CYS A 217 -1.05 19.20 18.39
N LYS A 218 0.21 18.90 18.06
CA LYS A 218 1.28 19.86 17.72
C LYS A 218 2.15 19.36 16.56
N ASP A 219 3.07 20.16 16.04
CA ASP A 219 4.12 19.72 15.10
C ASP A 219 5.53 20.10 15.57
N ASP A 220 6.59 19.68 14.87
CA ASP A 220 8.00 19.96 15.21
C ASP A 220 8.35 21.46 15.28
N ARG A 221 7.47 22.35 14.82
CA ARG A 221 7.63 23.82 14.82
C ARG A 221 6.77 24.49 15.88
N THR A 222 6.03 23.75 16.72
CA THR A 222 5.16 24.33 17.74
C THR A 222 5.33 23.68 19.13
N LEU A 223 4.84 24.40 20.14
CA LEU A 223 5.10 24.18 21.56
C LEU A 223 3.82 23.87 22.37
N ASP A 224 2.69 23.68 21.68
CA ASP A 224 1.40 23.33 22.27
C ASP A 224 1.49 21.97 23.03
N ILE A 225 0.90 21.89 24.22
CA ILE A 225 0.93 20.70 25.08
C ILE A 225 -0.15 19.73 24.59
N VAL A 226 0.19 18.48 24.27
CA VAL A 226 -0.77 17.53 23.69
C VAL A 226 -1.59 16.80 24.76
N PHE A 227 -2.91 16.79 24.58
CA PHE A 227 -3.89 16.20 25.49
C PHE A 227 -4.81 15.22 24.73
N PRO A 228 -5.37 14.18 25.38
CA PRO A 228 -6.37 13.31 24.76
C PRO A 228 -7.56 14.09 24.20
N ASP A 229 -8.02 13.72 23.00
CA ASP A 229 -9.07 14.46 22.32
C ASP A 229 -10.49 14.18 22.83
N TRP A 230 -11.39 15.14 22.64
CA TRP A 230 -12.77 15.08 23.13
C TRP A 230 -13.48 13.75 22.80
N SER A 231 -13.17 13.14 21.66
CA SER A 231 -13.88 11.97 21.18
C SER A 231 -13.41 10.65 21.84
N PHE A 232 -12.57 10.71 22.88
CA PHE A 232 -12.49 9.63 23.86
C PHE A 232 -13.80 9.47 24.65
N TRP A 233 -14.57 10.56 24.84
CA TRP A 233 -15.85 10.55 25.55
C TRP A 233 -17.08 10.71 24.66
N GLY A 234 -16.89 11.05 23.37
CA GLY A 234 -17.95 11.04 22.36
C GLY A 234 -17.87 12.20 21.37
N TRP A 235 -18.65 12.12 20.29
CA TRP A 235 -18.80 13.22 19.32
C TRP A 235 -20.20 13.17 18.70
N ALA A 236 -21.14 13.87 19.35
CA ALA A 236 -22.57 13.77 19.09
C ALA A 236 -22.97 14.16 17.65
N GLU A 237 -22.41 15.24 17.10
CA GLU A 237 -22.80 15.74 15.77
C GLU A 237 -22.43 14.80 14.61
N LEU A 238 -21.49 13.88 14.82
CA LEU A 238 -21.09 12.86 13.85
C LEU A 238 -21.55 11.44 14.27
N ASN A 239 -22.31 11.33 15.36
CA ASN A 239 -22.76 10.07 15.96
C ASN A 239 -21.61 9.07 16.21
N ILE A 240 -20.49 9.57 16.77
CA ILE A 240 -19.36 8.73 17.18
C ILE A 240 -19.41 8.51 18.69
N LYS A 241 -19.68 7.25 19.07
CA LYS A 241 -19.71 6.77 20.45
C LYS A 241 -18.42 7.06 21.24
N PRO A 242 -18.47 7.05 22.58
CA PRO A 242 -17.30 7.03 23.45
C PRO A 242 -16.32 5.91 23.14
N TRP A 243 -15.07 6.10 23.51
CA TRP A 243 -13.99 5.17 23.16
C TRP A 243 -14.12 3.80 23.81
N GLU A 244 -14.62 3.65 25.04
CA GLU A 244 -14.78 2.32 25.66
C GLU A 244 -15.78 1.45 24.87
N THR A 245 -17.00 1.94 24.61
CA THR A 245 -17.95 1.18 23.78
C THR A 245 -17.48 1.09 22.34
N LEU A 246 -16.91 2.14 21.76
CA LEU A 246 -16.45 2.09 20.37
C LEU A 246 -15.29 1.09 20.20
N ALA A 247 -14.28 1.09 21.08
CA ALA A 247 -13.21 0.09 21.07
C ALA A 247 -13.76 -1.34 21.23
N ASN A 248 -14.83 -1.54 22.02
CA ASN A 248 -15.54 -2.81 22.13
C ASN A 248 -16.37 -3.16 20.87
N ASP A 249 -17.11 -2.23 20.27
CA ASP A 249 -17.82 -2.42 18.99
C ASP A 249 -16.84 -2.76 17.87
N LEU A 250 -15.69 -2.07 17.84
CA LEU A 250 -14.57 -2.36 16.95
C LEU A 250 -14.04 -3.78 17.23
N LYS A 251 -13.66 -4.13 18.48
CA LYS A 251 -13.16 -5.45 18.90
C LYS A 251 -14.12 -6.60 18.60
N GLN A 252 -15.42 -6.42 18.87
CA GLN A 252 -16.45 -7.38 18.48
C GLN A 252 -16.54 -7.48 16.96
N ARG A 253 -16.50 -6.37 16.22
CA ARG A 253 -16.49 -6.41 14.74
C ARG A 253 -15.20 -7.00 14.18
N ASN A 254 -14.12 -6.98 14.95
CA ASN A 254 -12.87 -7.69 14.68
C ASN A 254 -13.14 -9.18 14.78
N GLN A 255 -13.61 -9.68 15.92
CA GLN A 255 -13.95 -11.08 16.18
C GLN A 255 -15.09 -11.67 15.31
N ARG A 256 -16.15 -10.91 15.01
CA ARG A 256 -17.26 -11.35 14.11
C ARG A 256 -16.77 -11.78 12.75
N VAL A 257 -15.59 -11.31 12.38
CA VAL A 257 -14.90 -11.82 11.24
C VAL A 257 -13.60 -12.55 11.67
N LYS A 258 -12.95 -12.35 12.87
CA LYS A 258 -11.58 -12.73 13.43
C LYS A 258 -10.23 -11.95 13.06
N TRP A 259 -9.39 -12.38 12.09
CA TRP A 259 -8.30 -11.67 11.29
C TRP A 259 -7.98 -11.58 9.69
N ARG A 260 -7.99 -12.34 8.54
CA ARG A 260 -8.49 -13.55 7.74
C ARG A 260 -9.71 -13.42 6.71
N ASP A 261 -11.03 -13.44 7.07
CA ASP A 261 -12.40 -13.44 6.39
C ASP A 261 -13.08 -12.12 5.94
N ARG A 262 -12.53 -10.93 6.18
CA ARG A 262 -13.11 -9.70 5.58
C ARG A 262 -12.97 -9.79 4.02
N LYS A 263 -13.62 -8.97 3.17
CA LYS A 263 -13.49 -9.08 1.67
C LYS A 263 -12.07 -8.59 1.19
N PRO A 264 -11.70 -8.05 -0.03
CA PRO A 264 -10.26 -8.02 -0.42
C PRO A 264 -9.53 -6.72 -0.99
N TYR A 265 -9.39 -5.52 -0.36
CA TYR A 265 -8.78 -4.27 -0.98
C TYR A 265 -7.89 -3.33 0.00
N ALA A 266 -7.69 -1.94 -0.08
CA ALA A 266 -7.14 -0.78 0.81
C ALA A 266 -8.06 0.49 1.23
N TYR A 267 -8.32 0.96 2.48
CA TYR A 267 -9.61 1.71 2.82
C TYR A 267 -9.55 3.13 3.44
N TRP A 268 -10.45 4.04 3.04
CA TRP A 268 -10.82 5.31 3.73
C TRP A 268 -12.31 5.67 3.57
N LYS A 269 -12.85 6.48 4.48
CA LYS A 269 -14.06 7.29 4.27
C LYS A 269 -13.94 8.56 5.09
N GLY A 270 -14.09 9.72 4.46
CA GLY A 270 -13.82 11.01 5.09
C GLY A 270 -14.15 12.17 4.17
N ASN A 271 -14.30 13.37 4.74
CA ASN A 271 -14.53 14.58 3.96
C ASN A 271 -13.20 14.96 3.28
N PRO A 272 -13.13 14.99 1.93
CA PRO A 272 -11.90 15.27 1.22
C PRO A 272 -11.65 16.77 0.99
N TRP A 273 -12.66 17.61 1.20
CA TRP A 273 -12.64 19.03 0.86
C TRP A 273 -11.90 19.89 1.91
N VAL A 274 -11.53 19.31 3.05
CA VAL A 274 -10.87 20.01 4.17
C VAL A 274 -9.36 20.22 4.01
N SER A 275 -8.69 19.52 3.08
CA SER A 275 -7.27 19.75 2.76
C SER A 275 -6.86 19.19 1.40
N ASP A 276 -5.86 19.79 0.75
CA ASP A 276 -5.38 19.33 -0.55
C ASP A 276 -4.74 17.94 -0.50
N SER A 277 -4.12 17.57 0.63
CA SER A 277 -3.61 16.21 0.82
C SER A 277 -4.76 15.18 0.72
N ARG A 278 -5.97 15.52 1.20
CA ARG A 278 -7.19 14.69 1.06
C ARG A 278 -7.86 14.79 -0.31
N ARG A 279 -7.91 15.96 -0.94
CA ARG A 279 -8.35 16.10 -2.35
C ARG A 279 -7.46 15.28 -3.28
N ASP A 280 -6.16 15.23 -3.00
CA ASP A 280 -5.20 14.40 -3.72
C ASP A 280 -5.35 12.92 -3.36
N LEU A 281 -5.60 12.59 -2.08
CA LEU A 281 -5.94 11.23 -1.67
C LEU A 281 -7.14 10.70 -2.44
N ILE A 282 -8.23 11.44 -2.67
CA ILE A 282 -9.39 10.96 -3.47
C ILE A 282 -9.01 10.56 -4.90
N LYS A 283 -7.91 11.08 -5.46
CA LYS A 283 -7.36 10.59 -6.74
C LYS A 283 -6.78 9.17 -6.61
N CYS A 284 -6.86 8.57 -5.41
CA CYS A 284 -6.69 7.15 -5.10
C CYS A 284 -8.02 6.31 -5.01
N ASN A 285 -9.27 6.85 -5.17
CA ASN A 285 -10.63 6.17 -5.15
C ASN A 285 -11.49 5.80 -6.45
N VAL A 286 -12.33 4.74 -6.36
CA VAL A 286 -13.13 4.07 -7.43
C VAL A 286 -13.73 4.91 -8.57
N SER A 287 -13.07 4.78 -9.73
CA SER A 287 -13.31 5.52 -10.99
C SER A 287 -13.15 4.66 -12.29
N LYS A 288 -12.05 4.73 -13.09
CA LYS A 288 -12.00 4.63 -14.58
C LYS A 288 -11.03 3.69 -15.38
N HIS A 289 -9.78 4.11 -15.65
CA HIS A 289 -8.73 3.54 -16.65
C HIS A 289 -6.44 1.72 -15.88
N HIS A 290 -5.69 1.53 -14.74
CA HIS A 290 -5.21 2.23 -13.52
C HIS A 290 -5.98 2.33 -12.16
N ASP A 291 -6.79 1.38 -11.66
CA ASP A 291 -7.33 1.40 -10.26
C ASP A 291 -6.26 1.38 -9.12
N TRP A 292 -5.82 2.45 -8.47
CA TRP A 292 -4.91 2.44 -7.31
C TRP A 292 -5.35 1.62 -6.10
N LYS A 293 -6.53 1.04 -6.13
CA LYS A 293 -6.86 -0.13 -5.32
C LYS A 293 -6.79 0.30 -3.82
N ALA A 294 -7.27 1.53 -3.55
CA ALA A 294 -7.66 2.13 -2.27
C ALA A 294 -9.09 2.80 -2.27
N ARG A 295 -10.16 2.31 -1.59
CA ARG A 295 -11.56 2.86 -1.67
C ARG A 295 -11.61 3.97 -0.66
N LEU A 296 -11.94 5.17 -1.10
CA LEU A 296 -11.94 6.39 -0.32
C LEU A 296 -13.26 7.10 -0.60
N TYR A 297 -14.24 6.86 0.26
CA TYR A 297 -15.57 7.39 0.06
C TYR A 297 -15.66 8.84 0.56
N ASP A 298 -16.19 9.74 -0.26
CA ASP A 298 -16.49 11.12 0.17
C ASP A 298 -17.55 11.09 1.28
N GLN A 299 -17.14 11.51 2.47
CA GLN A 299 -17.99 11.68 3.62
C GLN A 299 -18.53 13.11 3.68
N ASN A 300 -19.53 13.38 2.84
CA ASN A 300 -20.42 14.52 3.06
C ASN A 300 -21.24 14.26 4.34
N TRP A 301 -21.07 15.11 5.36
CA TRP A 301 -21.71 14.94 6.67
C TRP A 301 -23.16 15.42 6.69
N ASP A 302 -23.50 16.48 5.95
CA ASP A 302 -24.87 17.02 5.85
C ASP A 302 -25.86 15.96 5.35
N ARG A 303 -25.39 15.10 4.43
CA ARG A 303 -26.13 13.95 3.92
C ARG A 303 -26.25 12.81 4.94
N GLU A 304 -25.22 12.51 5.72
CA GLU A 304 -25.33 11.49 6.78
C GLU A 304 -26.31 11.93 7.87
N ILE A 305 -26.23 13.19 8.31
CA ILE A 305 -27.16 13.78 9.30
C ILE A 305 -28.61 13.61 8.81
N LYS A 306 -28.89 14.02 7.56
CA LYS A 306 -30.22 13.87 6.92
C LYS A 306 -30.61 12.41 6.65
N GLN A 307 -29.68 11.45 6.73
CA GLN A 307 -29.93 10.02 6.55
C GLN A 307 -29.82 9.21 7.86
N GLY A 308 -29.69 9.86 9.01
CA GLY A 308 -29.55 9.21 10.32
C GLY A 308 -28.27 8.37 10.45
N PHE A 309 -27.15 8.84 9.89
CA PHE A 309 -25.81 8.23 9.98
C PHE A 309 -25.68 6.78 9.49
N ARG A 310 -26.68 6.27 8.76
CA ARG A 310 -26.79 4.87 8.31
C ARG A 310 -25.56 4.34 7.57
N ASN A 311 -24.79 5.21 6.92
CA ASN A 311 -23.61 4.83 6.13
C ASN A 311 -22.27 5.20 6.80
N SER A 312 -22.27 5.84 7.98
CA SER A 312 -21.06 6.41 8.60
C SER A 312 -20.54 5.67 9.85
N ASN A 313 -21.32 4.75 10.45
CA ASN A 313 -20.89 3.90 11.58
C ASN A 313 -19.47 3.33 11.39
N LEU A 314 -18.54 3.63 12.30
CA LEU A 314 -17.12 3.32 12.14
C LEU A 314 -16.80 1.81 12.18
N ALA A 315 -17.47 1.03 13.04
CA ALA A 315 -17.21 -0.40 13.17
C ALA A 315 -17.53 -1.14 11.86
N ASN A 316 -18.65 -0.82 11.20
CA ASN A 316 -19.01 -1.35 9.89
C ASN A 316 -17.99 -0.98 8.79
N GLN A 317 -17.14 0.02 9.01
CA GLN A 317 -16.04 0.33 8.10
C GLN A 317 -14.75 -0.43 8.42
N CYS A 318 -14.62 -1.06 9.58
CA CYS A 318 -13.57 -2.03 9.87
C CYS A 318 -13.74 -3.32 9.08
N ASP A 319 -14.85 -3.52 8.38
CA ASP A 319 -15.08 -4.60 7.40
C ASP A 319 -13.98 -4.78 6.37
N HIS A 320 -13.07 -3.83 6.33
CA HIS A 320 -11.78 -3.89 5.75
C HIS A 320 -10.78 -3.83 6.91
N ARG A 321 -9.97 -4.90 7.11
CA ARG A 321 -9.02 -5.11 8.21
C ARG A 321 -7.82 -4.15 8.28
N TYR A 322 -7.90 -2.88 7.82
CA TYR A 322 -6.97 -1.73 7.71
C TYR A 322 -7.76 -0.47 7.66
N LYS A 323 -7.09 0.64 7.93
CA LYS A 323 -7.64 1.95 7.63
C LYS A 323 -6.55 2.92 7.19
N ILE A 324 -6.85 3.75 6.20
CA ILE A 324 -5.97 4.83 5.76
C ILE A 324 -6.09 5.99 6.74
N TYR A 325 -4.95 6.50 7.19
CA TYR A 325 -4.87 7.71 7.98
C TYR A 325 -4.37 8.87 7.13
N ILE A 326 -5.01 10.01 7.26
CA ILE A 326 -4.56 11.23 6.60
C ILE A 326 -4.99 12.43 7.40
N GLU A 327 -4.10 13.40 7.47
CA GLU A 327 -4.30 14.67 8.16
C GLU A 327 -5.43 15.49 7.50
N GLY A 328 -6.15 16.26 8.31
CA GLY A 328 -7.22 17.15 7.88
C GLY A 328 -6.67 18.55 7.64
N ARG A 329 -7.21 19.54 8.35
CA ARG A 329 -6.59 20.88 8.50
C ARG A 329 -5.36 20.86 9.43
N ALA A 330 -5.27 19.82 10.26
CA ALA A 330 -4.17 19.48 11.16
C ALA A 330 -4.16 17.94 11.30
N TRP A 331 -3.79 17.37 12.46
CA TRP A 331 -4.04 15.94 12.73
C TRP A 331 -5.51 15.55 12.50
N SER A 332 -5.79 14.25 12.47
CA SER A 332 -7.17 13.74 12.44
C SER A 332 -7.46 12.81 13.61
N VAL A 333 -8.56 13.08 14.29
CA VAL A 333 -9.20 12.25 15.33
C VAL A 333 -9.36 10.77 14.94
N SER A 334 -9.43 10.47 13.64
CA SER A 334 -9.66 9.12 13.14
C SER A 334 -8.54 8.12 13.49
N GLN A 335 -7.34 8.58 13.87
CA GLN A 335 -6.13 7.78 14.10
C GLN A 335 -6.35 6.56 15.00
N LYS A 336 -6.99 6.75 16.17
CA LYS A 336 -7.27 5.67 17.13
C LYS A 336 -8.30 4.66 16.60
N TYR A 337 -9.37 5.11 15.95
CA TYR A 337 -10.37 4.24 15.31
C TYR A 337 -9.76 3.42 14.16
N ILE A 338 -8.80 4.03 13.49
CA ILE A 338 -8.09 3.46 12.36
C ILE A 338 -7.25 2.26 12.82
N LEU A 339 -6.48 2.43 13.90
CA LEU A 339 -5.72 1.37 14.57
C LEU A 339 -6.62 0.29 15.21
N ALA A 340 -7.67 0.68 15.96
CA ALA A 340 -8.53 -0.24 16.72
C ALA A 340 -9.47 -1.11 15.88
N CYS A 341 -9.57 -0.88 14.58
CA CYS A 341 -10.21 -1.84 13.68
C CYS A 341 -9.47 -3.21 13.62
N ASP A 342 -8.37 -3.39 14.38
CA ASP A 342 -7.48 -4.56 14.36
C ASP A 342 -6.89 -4.71 12.95
N SER A 343 -6.22 -3.60 12.63
CA SER A 343 -6.22 -3.02 11.31
C SER A 343 -5.16 -1.94 11.12
N PRO A 344 -4.02 -2.29 10.53
CA PRO A 344 -2.95 -1.33 10.35
C PRO A 344 -3.28 -0.15 9.47
N ALA A 345 -2.50 0.86 9.77
CA ALA A 345 -3.00 2.21 9.87
C ALA A 345 -2.08 3.11 9.07
N PHE A 346 -2.61 3.70 7.99
CA PHE A 346 -1.74 4.14 6.92
C PHE A 346 -1.46 5.62 6.96
N PHE A 347 -0.39 6.05 7.60
CA PHE A 347 -0.25 7.47 7.92
C PHE A 347 0.34 8.24 6.74
N VAL A 348 -0.51 8.80 5.87
CA VAL A 348 -0.12 9.87 4.91
C VAL A 348 0.73 10.88 5.66
N LYS A 349 1.99 11.01 5.22
CA LYS A 349 3.14 11.53 6.00
C LYS A 349 2.69 12.55 7.02
N THR A 350 2.65 12.12 8.28
CA THR A 350 2.11 12.92 9.35
C THR A 350 3.09 14.01 9.75
N HIS A 351 2.65 15.26 9.67
CA HIS A 351 3.38 16.41 10.19
C HIS A 351 2.95 16.73 11.62
N PHE A 352 1.77 16.28 12.05
CA PHE A 352 1.23 16.50 13.40
C PHE A 352 1.34 15.26 14.30
N HIS A 353 1.40 15.51 15.60
CA HIS A 353 1.49 14.51 16.66
C HIS A 353 0.46 14.82 17.75
N ASP A 354 -0.33 13.81 18.12
CA ASP A 354 -1.10 13.77 19.36
C ASP A 354 -0.27 13.11 20.50
N PHE A 355 -0.92 12.79 21.62
CA PHE A 355 -0.25 12.31 22.82
C PHE A 355 0.34 10.90 22.76
N PHE A 356 -0.21 9.99 21.92
CA PHE A 356 0.26 8.61 21.82
C PHE A 356 1.03 8.32 20.53
N SER A 357 0.77 9.07 19.45
CA SER A 357 1.41 8.87 18.14
C SER A 357 2.93 8.97 18.15
N ARG A 358 3.52 9.57 19.20
CA ARG A 358 4.98 9.61 19.37
C ARG A 358 5.61 8.32 19.94
N ALA A 359 4.85 7.37 20.49
CA ALA A 359 5.35 5.98 20.65
C ALA A 359 4.99 5.05 19.49
N LEU A 360 4.06 5.44 18.60
CA LEU A 360 3.80 4.67 17.39
C LEU A 360 5.11 4.55 16.60
N MET A 361 5.63 3.33 16.56
CA MET A 361 6.84 3.02 15.82
C MET A 361 6.44 2.65 14.40
N PRO A 362 7.06 3.30 13.39
CA PRO A 362 7.00 2.77 12.06
C PRO A 362 7.49 1.30 12.15
N GLY A 363 6.61 0.36 11.77
CA GLY A 363 7.00 -1.02 11.43
C GLY A 363 6.55 -2.04 12.45
N LEU A 364 5.81 -1.56 13.44
CA LEU A 364 5.31 -2.33 14.56
C LEU A 364 3.84 -1.98 14.84
N HIS A 365 3.52 -0.71 15.12
CA HIS A 365 2.14 -0.31 15.48
C HIS A 365 1.35 0.24 14.30
N PHE A 366 2.06 0.96 13.45
CA PHE A 366 1.55 1.68 12.31
C PHE A 366 2.72 1.82 11.34
N TRP A 367 2.46 2.49 10.23
CA TRP A 367 3.51 2.80 9.30
C TRP A 367 3.19 4.19 8.59
N PRO A 368 4.17 5.06 8.22
CA PRO A 368 3.99 6.37 7.51
C PRO A 368 4.17 6.48 5.96
N ILE A 369 3.10 6.65 5.18
CA ILE A 369 3.02 6.88 3.72
C ILE A 369 3.81 8.13 3.26
N ARG A 370 4.56 8.08 2.15
CA ARG A 370 5.01 9.28 1.40
C ARG A 370 3.84 10.09 0.85
N GLU A 371 3.91 11.41 1.06
CA GLU A 371 2.85 12.35 0.68
C GLU A 371 2.90 12.80 -0.79
N ASP A 372 4.08 13.16 -1.29
CA ASP A 372 4.35 13.48 -2.70
C ASP A 372 3.87 12.34 -3.61
N ASP A 373 4.11 11.13 -3.14
CA ASP A 373 3.81 9.89 -3.84
C ASP A 373 2.53 9.21 -3.34
N LYS A 374 1.63 9.92 -2.67
CA LYS A 374 0.40 9.42 -2.00
C LYS A 374 -0.27 8.19 -2.60
N CYS A 375 -0.37 8.08 -3.92
CA CYS A 375 -0.87 6.87 -4.55
C CYS A 375 0.16 5.69 -4.54
N ARG A 376 1.29 5.51 -5.30
CA ARG A 376 2.22 4.32 -5.07
C ARG A 376 2.93 4.42 -3.71
N SER A 377 2.59 5.42 -2.92
CA SER A 377 2.78 5.36 -1.50
C SER A 377 1.61 4.76 -0.74
N ILE A 378 0.32 4.83 -1.09
CA ILE A 378 -0.69 3.87 -0.59
C ILE A 378 -0.50 2.52 -1.33
N ARG A 379 0.75 2.07 -1.59
CA ARG A 379 1.07 0.87 -2.40
C ARG A 379 2.24 -0.05 -1.96
N PHE A 380 2.40 -0.31 -0.67
CA PHE A 380 3.25 -1.28 0.04
C PHE A 380 2.68 -1.71 1.46
N ALA A 381 1.38 -1.71 1.84
CA ALA A 381 0.82 -2.24 3.13
C ALA A 381 0.00 -3.52 3.03
N VAL A 382 -0.80 -3.53 2.00
CA VAL A 382 -2.15 -4.11 1.97
C VAL A 382 -1.99 -5.27 1.05
N ASP A 383 -1.38 -5.02 -0.10
CA ASP A 383 -0.70 -6.04 -0.85
C ASP A 383 0.67 -6.35 -0.33
N TRP A 384 1.32 -5.43 0.36
CA TRP A 384 2.43 -5.85 1.17
C TRP A 384 1.95 -6.84 2.22
N GLY A 385 0.77 -6.52 2.74
CA GLY A 385 -0.13 -7.44 3.38
C GLY A 385 -0.24 -8.72 2.59
N ASN A 386 -0.41 -8.75 1.24
CA ASN A 386 -0.36 -9.94 0.35
C ASN A 386 0.91 -10.79 0.45
N GLU A 387 2.15 -10.30 0.33
CA GLU A 387 3.22 -11.22 0.74
C GLU A 387 2.93 -11.57 2.20
N HIS A 388 2.56 -10.64 3.11
CA HIS A 388 2.50 -11.04 4.52
C HIS A 388 1.40 -10.68 5.56
N GLN A 389 0.78 -11.72 6.23
CA GLN A 389 -0.51 -11.70 7.02
C GLN A 389 -0.28 -12.06 8.47
N GLN A 390 0.53 -13.06 8.78
CA GLN A 390 0.72 -13.39 10.20
C GLN A 390 1.42 -12.22 10.83
N GLU A 391 2.34 -11.74 10.04
CA GLU A 391 3.18 -10.62 10.18
C GLU A 391 2.45 -9.28 10.12
N ALA A 392 1.58 -9.10 9.13
CA ALA A 392 0.66 -7.97 9.13
C ALA A 392 -0.44 -8.10 10.19
N GLN A 393 -0.76 -9.31 10.65
CA GLN A 393 -1.57 -9.49 11.85
C GLN A 393 -0.74 -9.10 13.04
N GLU A 394 0.56 -9.34 13.08
CA GLU A 394 1.39 -8.97 14.22
C GLU A 394 1.62 -7.44 14.25
N MET A 395 1.68 -6.70 13.12
CA MET A 395 1.47 -5.23 13.14
C MET A 395 -0.02 -4.82 13.34
N GLY A 396 -1.01 -5.65 13.03
CA GLY A 396 -2.44 -5.33 13.22
C GLY A 396 -2.97 -5.52 14.62
N ARG A 397 -2.45 -6.55 15.25
CA ARG A 397 -2.52 -6.88 16.65
C ARG A 397 -1.62 -5.91 17.39
N ALA A 398 -0.34 -5.72 17.08
CA ALA A 398 0.46 -4.68 17.77
C ALA A 398 -0.13 -3.26 17.62
N GLY A 399 -0.65 -2.88 16.44
CA GLY A 399 -1.35 -1.61 16.24
C GLY A 399 -2.67 -1.49 17.01
N SER A 400 -3.43 -2.59 17.16
CA SER A 400 -4.71 -2.59 17.88
C SER A 400 -4.58 -2.90 19.37
N SER A 401 -3.80 -3.89 19.79
CA SER A 401 -3.28 -4.08 21.15
C SER A 401 -2.66 -2.80 21.67
N PHE A 402 -1.84 -2.06 20.92
CA PHE A 402 -1.41 -0.73 21.35
C PHE A 402 -2.63 0.16 21.67
N VAL A 403 -3.67 0.22 20.82
CA VAL A 403 -4.85 1.05 21.14
C VAL A 403 -5.95 0.40 22.01
N GLN A 404 -5.83 -0.87 22.39
CA GLN A 404 -6.82 -1.66 23.15
C GLN A 404 -6.29 -2.08 24.54
N GLU A 405 -4.97 -2.14 24.67
CA GLU A 405 -4.22 -2.54 25.85
C GLU A 405 -3.41 -1.35 26.38
N GLU A 406 -2.65 -0.64 25.54
CA GLU A 406 -1.90 0.58 25.93
C GLU A 406 -2.74 1.88 25.87
N LEU A 407 -3.79 1.97 25.04
CA LEU A 407 -4.69 3.14 24.93
C LEU A 407 -6.13 2.88 25.44
N LYS A 408 -6.28 1.88 26.32
CA LYS A 408 -7.52 1.66 27.10
C LYS A 408 -7.81 2.86 27.99
N MET A 409 -9.08 3.08 28.38
CA MET A 409 -9.46 4.25 29.19
C MET A 409 -8.67 4.39 30.49
N ASP A 410 -8.26 3.28 31.12
CA ASP A 410 -7.36 3.33 32.30
C ASP A 410 -6.08 4.14 32.01
N TYR A 411 -5.37 3.80 30.93
CA TYR A 411 -4.13 4.49 30.55
C TYR A 411 -4.35 5.85 29.89
N VAL A 412 -5.56 6.13 29.36
CA VAL A 412 -5.94 7.49 28.97
C VAL A 412 -6.06 8.37 30.22
N TYR A 413 -6.75 7.89 31.26
CA TYR A 413 -6.85 8.60 32.53
C TYR A 413 -5.51 8.68 33.28
N ASP A 414 -4.69 7.62 33.30
CA ASP A 414 -3.34 7.68 33.89
C ASP A 414 -2.45 8.68 33.13
N TYR A 415 -2.53 8.74 31.79
CA TYR A 415 -1.78 9.73 31.01
C TYR A 415 -2.23 11.16 31.34
N MET A 416 -3.54 11.40 31.44
CA MET A 416 -4.06 12.70 31.89
C MET A 416 -3.58 13.03 33.31
N LEU A 417 -3.61 12.07 34.24
CA LEU A 417 -3.16 12.25 35.61
C LEU A 417 -1.67 12.60 35.67
N HIS A 418 -0.81 11.84 34.99
CA HIS A 418 0.64 12.10 34.94
C HIS A 418 0.96 13.43 34.24
N LEU A 419 0.36 13.73 33.09
CA LEU A 419 0.55 14.99 32.37
C LEU A 419 0.13 16.20 33.22
N LEU A 420 -1.04 16.14 33.85
CA LEU A 420 -1.55 17.21 34.71
C LEU A 420 -0.73 17.34 36.01
N THR A 421 -0.17 16.24 36.53
CA THR A 421 0.71 16.25 37.70
C THR A 421 2.08 16.84 37.41
N GLU A 422 2.72 16.47 36.29
CA GLU A 422 3.98 17.09 35.87
C GLU A 422 3.78 18.56 35.47
N TYR A 423 2.62 18.91 34.91
CA TYR A 423 2.27 20.30 34.62
C TYR A 423 2.09 21.13 35.90
N ALA A 424 1.34 20.61 36.90
CA ALA A 424 1.12 21.30 38.17
C ALA A 424 2.43 21.60 38.92
N LYS A 425 3.39 20.66 38.92
CA LYS A 425 4.75 20.86 39.50
C LYS A 425 5.54 22.00 38.85
N LEU A 426 5.18 22.43 37.65
CA LEU A 426 5.81 23.54 36.95
C LEU A 426 5.15 24.88 37.25
N LEU A 427 3.93 24.92 37.80
CA LEU A 427 3.31 26.16 38.24
C LEU A 427 4.17 26.85 39.31
N ARG A 428 4.18 28.18 39.29
CA ARG A 428 4.93 29.07 40.21
C ARG A 428 4.00 30.04 40.95
N TYR A 429 2.74 29.66 41.06
CA TYR A 429 1.65 30.36 41.73
C TYR A 429 0.61 29.32 42.17
N GLU A 430 -0.19 29.66 43.17
CA GLU A 430 -1.34 28.84 43.56
C GLU A 430 -2.50 29.09 42.59
N PRO A 431 -3.10 28.04 42.00
CA PRO A 431 -4.30 28.19 41.17
C PRO A 431 -5.44 28.87 41.92
N ALA A 432 -6.15 29.78 41.27
CA ALA A 432 -7.33 30.45 41.81
C ALA A 432 -8.51 30.31 40.85
N VAL A 433 -9.74 30.21 41.38
CA VAL A 433 -10.95 30.20 40.54
C VAL A 433 -11.09 31.57 39.84
N PRO A 434 -11.09 31.64 38.49
CA PRO A 434 -11.30 32.89 37.80
C PRO A 434 -12.71 33.43 38.07
N GLU A 435 -12.85 34.75 38.24
CA GLU A 435 -14.13 35.45 38.50
C GLU A 435 -15.30 34.97 37.62
N LYS A 436 -15.01 34.65 36.35
CA LYS A 436 -15.99 34.28 35.32
C LYS A 436 -16.05 32.77 35.04
N ALA A 437 -15.44 31.96 35.90
CA ALA A 437 -15.46 30.51 35.78
C ALA A 437 -16.68 29.89 36.47
N THR A 438 -17.40 29.02 35.77
CA THR A 438 -18.47 28.21 36.35
C THR A 438 -17.89 26.89 36.87
N GLU A 439 -18.31 26.44 38.06
CA GLU A 439 -18.08 25.05 38.47
C GLU A 439 -18.75 24.08 37.49
N LEU A 440 -18.10 22.95 37.21
CA LEU A 440 -18.63 21.82 36.48
C LEU A 440 -18.54 20.54 37.31
N CYS A 441 -19.57 19.72 37.17
CA CYS A 441 -19.70 18.38 37.73
C CYS A 441 -20.42 17.51 36.70
N SER A 442 -20.46 16.19 36.92
CA SER A 442 -21.13 15.30 35.96
C SER A 442 -22.63 15.59 35.87
N GLU A 443 -23.26 15.98 36.97
CA GLU A 443 -24.65 16.37 37.05
C GLU A 443 -24.92 17.59 36.16
N SER A 444 -24.11 18.65 36.29
CA SER A 444 -24.28 19.91 35.54
C SER A 444 -24.13 19.75 34.02
N MET A 445 -23.46 18.69 33.57
CA MET A 445 -23.25 18.39 32.15
C MET A 445 -24.20 17.33 31.59
N ALA A 446 -24.45 16.23 32.30
CA ALA A 446 -25.25 15.11 31.79
C ALA A 446 -26.76 15.22 32.07
N CYS A 447 -27.17 15.84 33.19
CA CYS A 447 -28.59 15.98 33.51
C CYS A 447 -29.37 16.93 32.56
N PRO A 448 -28.84 18.09 32.12
CA PRO A 448 -29.54 18.98 31.19
C PRO A 448 -29.27 18.63 29.71
N ALA A 449 -28.31 17.74 29.42
CA ALA A 449 -28.07 17.26 28.07
C ALA A 449 -29.26 16.44 27.53
N THR A 450 -29.44 16.47 26.21
CA THR A 450 -30.48 15.75 25.46
C THR A 450 -29.89 15.03 24.24
N GLY A 451 -30.64 14.07 23.69
CA GLY A 451 -30.22 13.28 22.51
C GLY A 451 -28.86 12.60 22.67
N LEU A 452 -28.13 12.49 21.56
CA LEU A 452 -26.80 11.85 21.49
C LEU A 452 -25.75 12.48 22.44
N VAL A 453 -25.91 13.75 22.82
CA VAL A 453 -25.02 14.36 23.84
C VAL A 453 -25.26 13.69 25.19
N LYS A 454 -26.53 13.53 25.61
CA LYS A 454 -26.85 12.83 26.86
C LYS A 454 -26.37 11.39 26.83
N GLU A 455 -26.69 10.68 25.73
CA GLU A 455 -26.36 9.28 25.53
C GLU A 455 -24.86 9.01 25.73
N PHE A 456 -23.99 9.76 25.02
CA PHE A 456 -22.55 9.56 25.09
C PHE A 456 -21.92 10.02 26.41
N LEU A 457 -22.47 11.05 27.08
CA LEU A 457 -22.02 11.42 28.43
C LEU A 457 -22.32 10.29 29.42
N MET A 458 -23.56 9.77 29.43
CA MET A 458 -23.94 8.63 30.29
C MET A 458 -23.14 7.36 29.98
N GLU A 459 -22.95 7.05 28.70
CA GLU A 459 -22.22 5.86 28.22
C GLU A 459 -20.71 5.90 28.55
N SER A 460 -20.12 7.10 28.58
CA SER A 460 -18.70 7.32 28.91
C SER A 460 -18.41 7.59 30.39
N MET A 461 -19.43 7.52 31.25
CA MET A 461 -19.28 7.81 32.68
C MET A 461 -18.39 6.77 33.37
N ALA A 462 -17.46 7.23 34.21
CA ALA A 462 -16.69 6.36 35.09
C ALA A 462 -17.65 5.64 36.05
N LYS A 463 -17.63 4.30 36.05
CA LYS A 463 -18.56 3.46 36.82
C LYS A 463 -18.15 3.28 38.28
N SER A 464 -16.88 3.48 38.60
CA SER A 464 -16.33 3.34 39.94
C SER A 464 -15.10 4.23 40.15
N THR A 465 -14.73 4.47 41.41
CA THR A 465 -13.38 4.92 41.77
C THR A 465 -12.34 3.86 41.38
N HIS A 466 -11.09 4.29 41.20
CA HIS A 466 -9.95 3.42 40.96
C HIS A 466 -8.90 3.66 42.04
N ASP A 467 -9.03 2.91 43.14
CA ASP A 467 -8.26 3.13 44.37
C ASP A 467 -6.84 2.53 44.32
N ALA A 468 -6.50 1.84 43.22
CA ALA A 468 -5.13 1.38 42.94
C ALA A 468 -4.30 2.49 42.28
N GLU A 469 -2.99 2.47 42.54
CA GLU A 469 -2.02 3.38 41.94
C GLU A 469 -2.09 3.37 40.40
N PRO A 470 -1.89 4.51 39.73
CA PRO A 470 -1.68 4.56 38.29
C PRO A 470 -0.38 3.83 37.93
N CYS A 471 -0.20 3.53 36.66
CA CYS A 471 1.05 2.96 36.16
C CYS A 471 2.27 3.85 36.49
N ALA A 472 3.46 3.23 36.57
CA ALA A 472 4.71 3.96 36.81
C ALA A 472 5.21 4.59 35.50
N MET A 473 5.22 5.93 35.40
CA MET A 473 5.71 6.64 34.21
C MET A 473 7.22 6.38 34.00
N PRO A 474 7.68 6.01 32.78
CA PRO A 474 9.10 5.77 32.53
C PRO A 474 9.86 7.11 32.47
N PRO A 475 11.18 7.10 32.77
CA PRO A 475 11.99 8.33 32.86
C PRO A 475 12.05 9.10 31.54
N PRO A 476 12.46 10.39 31.55
CA PRO A 476 12.70 11.16 30.34
C PRO A 476 13.69 10.46 29.39
N PHE A 477 13.72 10.89 28.13
CA PHE A 477 14.82 10.54 27.24
C PHE A 477 16.05 11.37 27.60
N ASP A 478 17.21 10.73 27.70
CA ASP A 478 18.48 11.41 27.52
C ASP A 478 18.64 11.84 26.04
N PRO A 479 19.54 12.79 25.72
CA PRO A 479 19.66 13.33 24.37
C PRO A 479 20.02 12.28 23.31
N GLU A 480 20.82 11.28 23.70
CA GLU A 480 21.33 10.23 22.82
C GLU A 480 20.25 9.20 22.53
N ALA A 481 19.44 8.79 23.53
CA ALA A 481 18.27 7.96 23.35
C ALA A 481 17.15 8.70 22.59
N LEU A 482 16.94 10.00 22.82
CA LEU A 482 15.98 10.79 22.03
C LEU A 482 16.41 10.86 20.56
N GLN A 483 17.69 11.12 20.32
CA GLN A 483 18.23 11.13 18.96
C GLN A 483 18.22 9.72 18.36
N ALA A 484 18.52 8.67 19.12
CA ALA A 484 18.44 7.28 18.68
C ALA A 484 16.99 6.83 18.44
N VAL A 485 15.99 7.37 19.15
CA VAL A 485 14.56 7.15 18.84
C VAL A 485 14.16 7.93 17.59
N ARG A 486 14.62 9.18 17.43
CA ARG A 486 14.41 9.97 16.20
C ARG A 486 15.09 9.37 15.00
N GLU A 487 16.29 8.82 15.14
CA GLU A 487 17.02 8.11 14.10
C GLU A 487 16.47 6.71 13.90
N LYS A 488 16.08 5.97 14.93
CA LYS A 488 15.32 4.71 14.76
C LYS A 488 13.98 4.98 14.10
N LYS A 489 13.34 6.14 14.28
CA LYS A 489 12.12 6.55 13.56
C LYS A 489 12.39 7.16 12.20
N ALA A 490 13.49 7.85 11.98
CA ALA A 490 13.88 8.41 10.68
C ALA A 490 14.43 7.28 9.83
N ASN A 491 15.43 6.55 10.28
CA ASN A 491 15.85 5.24 9.78
C ASN A 491 14.77 4.16 9.94
N ALA A 492 13.59 4.39 10.55
CA ALA A 492 12.42 3.53 10.30
C ALA A 492 11.52 4.11 9.22
N VAL A 493 11.20 5.41 9.18
CA VAL A 493 10.49 6.09 8.08
C VAL A 493 11.19 5.83 6.77
N ARG A 494 12.52 5.99 6.73
CA ARG A 494 13.56 5.59 5.77
C ARG A 494 13.94 4.13 5.82
N GLN A 495 13.74 3.39 6.92
CA GLN A 495 13.68 1.95 6.66
C GLN A 495 12.48 1.71 5.73
N VAL A 496 11.41 2.51 5.75
CA VAL A 496 10.29 2.36 4.82
C VAL A 496 10.29 3.21 3.57
N GLU A 497 10.91 4.37 3.60
CA GLU A 497 11.44 5.00 2.44
C GLU A 497 12.74 4.25 2.09
N LEU A 498 12.98 3.03 2.63
CA LEU A 498 13.50 1.86 1.91
C LEU A 498 12.69 0.51 2.18
N TRP A 499 11.37 0.65 2.43
CA TRP A 499 10.21 -0.16 1.97
C TRP A 499 8.97 0.53 1.15
N GLN A 500 9.01 1.50 0.18
CA GLN A 500 8.07 1.72 -1.05
C GLN A 500 8.31 2.28 -2.62
N GLN A 501 9.33 2.69 -3.53
CA GLN A 501 10.79 3.24 -3.78
C GLN A 501 11.84 2.20 -4.26
N GLN A 502 13.24 2.17 -3.99
CA GLN A 502 14.64 1.43 -4.22
C GLN A 502 15.45 1.00 -5.53
N ALA A 503 15.74 -0.22 -6.09
CA ALA A 503 15.48 -1.70 -6.11
C ALA A 503 14.30 -2.46 -6.88
N TRP A 504 13.60 -1.92 -7.91
CA TRP A 504 12.45 -2.33 -8.79
C TRP A 504 13.07 -2.70 -10.15
N ASN A 505 14.33 -2.43 -10.31
CA ASN A 505 15.35 -3.30 -9.75
C ASN A 505 14.95 -4.62 -8.97
N ILE A 506 13.65 -4.96 -8.71
CA ILE A 506 12.86 -6.19 -8.42
C ILE A 506 11.62 -6.38 -9.37
N ALA A 507 11.52 -5.61 -10.46
CA ALA A 507 10.21 -5.29 -11.03
C ALA A 507 10.15 -4.96 -12.55
N PHE A 508 10.58 -3.79 -13.00
CA PHE A 508 10.94 -3.53 -14.40
C PHE A 508 12.26 -4.17 -14.76
N LYS A 509 13.08 -4.38 -13.73
CA LYS A 509 14.05 -5.44 -13.76
C LYS A 509 13.41 -6.86 -13.72
N ASN A 510 12.13 -7.07 -14.09
CA ASN A 510 11.48 -8.40 -14.18
C ASN A 510 10.90 -8.78 -15.56
N LYS A 511 10.83 -7.84 -16.52
CA LYS A 511 10.49 -8.11 -17.93
C LYS A 511 11.59 -7.45 -18.86
N ALA A 512 12.83 -7.99 -18.80
CA ALA A 512 13.98 -7.92 -19.76
C ALA A 512 14.96 -9.14 -19.81
N LYS A 513 14.58 -10.30 -19.24
CA LYS A 513 14.95 -11.74 -19.56
C LYS A 513 13.88 -13.02 -19.92
N LEU A 514 12.83 -13.38 -20.86
CA LEU A 514 11.87 -13.11 -22.16
C LEU A 514 12.16 -12.37 -23.61
N VAL A 515 12.09 -11.05 -23.88
CA VAL A 515 12.67 -10.36 -25.11
C VAL A 515 13.96 -10.96 -25.76
N ALA A 516 15.13 -10.76 -25.14
CA ALA A 516 16.50 -10.99 -25.61
C ALA A 516 16.91 -12.45 -25.84
N ALA A 517 16.05 -13.43 -25.54
CA ALA A 517 16.25 -14.83 -25.95
C ALA A 517 15.17 -15.33 -26.92
N THR A 518 14.15 -14.51 -27.21
CA THR A 518 13.32 -14.66 -28.41
C THR A 518 14.14 -14.15 -29.59
N ILE A 519 14.81 -12.99 -29.41
CA ILE A 519 15.68 -12.36 -30.41
C ILE A 519 16.82 -13.27 -30.92
N ARG A 520 17.40 -14.14 -30.08
CA ARG A 520 18.54 -15.00 -30.46
C ARG A 520 18.20 -16.12 -31.46
N SER A 521 16.93 -16.41 -31.73
CA SER A 521 16.53 -17.48 -32.65
C SER A 521 16.40 -17.04 -34.13
N SER A 522 16.36 -15.74 -34.41
CA SER A 522 15.86 -15.23 -35.70
C SER A 522 16.96 -14.89 -36.73
N THR A 523 18.22 -14.79 -36.32
CA THR A 523 19.31 -14.29 -37.18
C THR A 523 19.88 -15.32 -38.16
N MET A 524 19.65 -16.62 -37.98
CA MET A 524 20.20 -17.65 -38.86
C MET A 524 19.50 -17.76 -40.24
N GLY A 525 18.24 -17.32 -40.35
CA GLY A 525 17.44 -17.52 -41.57
C GLY A 525 17.73 -16.54 -42.73
N VAL A 526 18.32 -15.38 -42.43
CA VAL A 526 18.42 -14.26 -43.39
C VAL A 526 19.51 -14.47 -44.44
N VAL A 527 20.58 -15.19 -44.09
CA VAL A 527 21.77 -15.37 -44.95
C VAL A 527 21.48 -16.18 -46.21
N VAL A 528 20.54 -17.13 -46.16
CA VAL A 528 20.24 -18.05 -47.27
C VAL A 528 19.52 -17.35 -48.45
N ILE A 529 18.73 -16.32 -48.16
CA ILE A 529 17.84 -15.68 -49.15
C ILE A 529 18.62 -14.75 -50.10
N PHE A 530 19.74 -14.18 -49.64
CA PHE A 530 20.52 -13.18 -50.39
C PHE A 530 21.22 -13.72 -51.66
N LEU A 531 21.42 -15.05 -51.77
CA LEU A 531 22.13 -15.67 -52.89
C LEU A 531 21.27 -15.87 -54.15
N VAL A 532 19.94 -15.82 -54.04
CA VAL A 532 19.03 -16.23 -55.14
C VAL A 532 18.65 -15.05 -56.06
N LEU A 533 18.69 -13.82 -55.57
CA LEU A 533 18.17 -12.64 -56.28
C LEU A 533 19.16 -11.97 -57.26
N LEU A 534 20.38 -12.48 -57.37
CA LEU A 534 21.46 -11.88 -58.19
C LEU A 534 21.39 -12.21 -59.70
N VAL A 535 20.43 -13.02 -60.15
CA VAL A 535 20.44 -13.64 -61.50
C VAL A 535 19.47 -12.99 -62.50
N LEU A 536 18.46 -12.21 -62.06
CA LEU A 536 17.29 -11.86 -62.88
C LEU A 536 17.03 -10.35 -63.07
N VAL A 537 18.08 -9.55 -63.30
CA VAL A 537 17.94 -8.17 -63.82
C VAL A 537 19.03 -7.85 -64.85
N PHE A 538 18.76 -8.04 -66.14
CA PHE A 538 19.51 -7.41 -67.24
C PHE A 538 18.65 -7.31 -68.51
N SER A 539 18.82 -6.21 -69.26
CA SER A 539 18.11 -5.81 -70.51
C SER A 539 16.59 -5.55 -70.40
N THR A 540 15.97 -4.58 -71.09
CA THR A 540 16.35 -3.26 -71.68
C THR A 540 15.02 -2.49 -71.86
N PHE A 541 14.78 -1.22 -71.46
CA PHE A 541 15.43 0.10 -71.66
C PHE A 541 15.04 0.83 -72.98
N TRP A 542 14.82 2.16 -72.87
CA TRP A 542 14.42 3.21 -73.85
C TRP A 542 12.90 3.59 -73.87
N ILE A 543 12.40 4.84 -73.65
CA ILE A 543 12.75 6.27 -73.96
C ILE A 543 11.92 6.78 -75.18
N ALA A 544 11.28 7.98 -75.24
CA ALA A 544 11.44 9.28 -74.54
C ALA A 544 10.15 10.18 -74.47
N ASN A 545 10.20 11.27 -73.64
CA ASN A 545 9.71 12.68 -73.90
C ASN A 545 8.19 12.98 -74.10
N ILE A 546 7.61 14.18 -73.85
CA ILE A 546 8.07 15.48 -73.27
C ILE A 546 6.89 16.35 -72.71
N SER A 547 7.20 17.33 -71.82
CA SER A 547 6.46 18.54 -71.37
C SER A 547 5.09 18.56 -70.63
N ASP A 548 5.10 19.34 -69.54
CA ASP A 548 4.15 20.36 -69.02
C ASP A 548 2.62 20.31 -69.26
N TYR A 549 1.82 20.31 -68.18
CA TYR A 549 1.15 21.54 -67.66
C TYR A 549 0.50 21.35 -66.26
N ARG A 550 -0.27 22.34 -65.77
CA ARG A 550 -0.75 22.50 -64.37
C ARG A 550 -2.22 22.06 -64.10
N MET A 551 -2.40 21.36 -62.97
CA MET A 551 -3.43 21.57 -61.91
C MET A 551 -4.90 21.05 -62.12
N VAL A 552 -5.61 20.87 -60.98
CA VAL A 552 -7.09 20.85 -60.75
C VAL A 552 -7.80 19.49 -60.43
N THR A 553 -8.12 19.31 -59.13
CA THR A 553 -9.25 18.60 -58.43
C THR A 553 -9.52 17.06 -58.39
N SER A 554 -9.75 16.62 -57.14
CA SER A 554 -10.90 15.83 -56.57
C SER A 554 -11.05 14.29 -56.65
N MET A 555 -10.87 13.69 -55.46
CA MET A 555 -11.78 12.74 -54.75
C MET A 555 -11.83 11.21 -55.06
N THR A 556 -12.17 10.48 -53.99
CA THR A 556 -12.22 9.01 -53.71
C THR A 556 -13.66 8.43 -53.85
N PRO A 557 -14.05 7.13 -53.61
CA PRO A 557 -13.42 6.10 -52.72
C PRO A 557 -13.67 4.55 -52.95
N GLN A 558 -13.15 3.71 -52.02
CA GLN A 558 -13.62 2.34 -51.59
C GLN A 558 -13.56 1.16 -52.62
N ALA A 559 -13.81 -0.15 -52.29
CA ALA A 559 -13.43 -1.09 -51.20
C ALA A 559 -13.96 -2.54 -51.59
N LEU A 560 -13.97 -3.69 -50.86
CA LEU A 560 -13.59 -4.18 -49.51
C LEU A 560 -13.60 -5.75 -49.43
N LYS A 561 -12.71 -6.43 -48.65
CA LYS A 561 -12.77 -7.88 -48.19
C LYS A 561 -12.71 -8.98 -49.29
N SER A 562 -12.49 -10.31 -49.08
CA SER A 562 -12.05 -11.24 -47.97
C SER A 562 -11.50 -12.56 -48.64
N ASN A 563 -11.34 -13.80 -48.12
CA ASN A 563 -11.69 -14.56 -46.89
C ASN A 563 -10.78 -15.84 -46.72
N ILE A 564 -10.94 -16.68 -45.68
CA ILE A 564 -10.19 -17.95 -45.41
C ILE A 564 -11.13 -19.08 -44.87
N SER A 565 -10.76 -20.37 -44.99
CA SER A 565 -11.41 -21.53 -44.31
C SER A 565 -10.41 -22.49 -43.61
N HIS A 566 -10.88 -23.61 -43.02
CA HIS A 566 -10.23 -24.37 -41.91
C HIS A 566 -9.90 -25.85 -42.19
N SER A 567 -9.10 -26.48 -41.29
CA SER A 567 -8.97 -27.95 -41.11
C SER A 567 -8.76 -28.33 -39.61
N ALA A 568 -8.72 -29.62 -39.27
CA ALA A 568 -9.22 -30.19 -37.99
C ALA A 568 -8.17 -30.77 -36.97
N HIS A 569 -8.64 -31.56 -36.00
CA HIS A 569 -7.91 -32.06 -34.80
C HIS A 569 -8.07 -33.58 -34.55
N PRO A 570 -7.08 -34.22 -33.88
CA PRO A 570 -7.24 -35.49 -33.16
C PRO A 570 -6.99 -35.34 -31.62
N PRO A 571 -6.89 -36.44 -30.86
CA PRO A 571 -7.93 -37.03 -30.00
C PRO A 571 -7.97 -36.47 -28.53
N PRO A 572 -9.02 -36.76 -27.73
CA PRO A 572 -9.22 -36.13 -26.43
C PRO A 572 -8.25 -36.60 -25.34
N LYS A 573 -7.53 -35.65 -24.75
CA LYS A 573 -6.91 -35.78 -23.41
C LYS A 573 -7.99 -35.88 -22.32
N PRO A 574 -7.68 -36.43 -21.13
CA PRO A 574 -8.65 -36.57 -20.03
C PRO A 574 -9.35 -35.24 -19.77
N GLN A 575 -10.68 -35.21 -19.93
CA GLN A 575 -11.40 -33.94 -20.08
C GLN A 575 -11.18 -33.04 -18.86
N PRO A 576 -10.59 -31.84 -19.02
CA PRO A 576 -10.38 -30.93 -17.90
C PRO A 576 -11.74 -30.48 -17.40
N LYS A 577 -12.09 -30.89 -16.16
CA LYS A 577 -13.41 -30.62 -15.56
C LYS A 577 -13.74 -29.13 -15.67
N PRO A 578 -14.88 -28.74 -16.30
CA PRO A 578 -15.26 -27.35 -16.42
C PRO A 578 -15.29 -26.65 -15.06
N ILE A 579 -14.80 -25.42 -15.03
CA ILE A 579 -14.80 -24.58 -13.83
C ILE A 579 -16.19 -23.97 -13.72
N ALA A 580 -17.08 -24.68 -13.02
CA ALA A 580 -18.46 -24.28 -12.80
C ALA A 580 -18.56 -23.33 -11.59
N LEU A 581 -18.96 -22.08 -11.85
CA LEU A 581 -19.22 -21.06 -10.82
C LEU A 581 -20.58 -21.30 -10.15
N THR A 582 -20.58 -21.75 -8.90
CA THR A 582 -21.79 -22.02 -8.10
C THR A 582 -22.30 -20.78 -7.37
N CYS A 583 -22.85 -19.81 -8.11
CA CYS A 583 -23.53 -18.66 -7.49
C CYS A 583 -24.94 -19.05 -7.03
N GLY A 584 -25.15 -19.17 -5.70
CA GLY A 584 -26.46 -19.46 -5.10
C GLY A 584 -27.48 -18.33 -5.25
N ASN A 585 -28.77 -18.66 -5.10
CA ASN A 585 -29.90 -17.82 -5.47
C ASN A 585 -30.53 -17.00 -4.31
N GLN A 586 -29.73 -16.61 -3.30
CA GLN A 586 -30.19 -15.86 -2.12
C GLN A 586 -29.20 -14.79 -1.67
N THR A 587 -29.64 -13.88 -0.80
CA THR A 587 -28.98 -12.64 -0.35
C THR A 587 -27.82 -12.82 0.64
N THR A 588 -27.25 -14.01 0.75
CA THR A 588 -26.11 -14.34 1.64
C THR A 588 -24.77 -14.34 0.90
N VAL A 589 -23.67 -14.25 1.65
CA VAL A 589 -22.30 -14.18 1.07
C VAL A 589 -21.94 -15.54 0.45
N PRO A 590 -21.40 -15.60 -0.78
CA PRO A 590 -20.97 -16.85 -1.39
C PRO A 590 -19.80 -17.47 -0.62
N ILE A 591 -20.06 -18.63 -0.02
CA ILE A 591 -19.05 -19.46 0.66
C ILE A 591 -18.20 -20.17 -0.40
N CYS A 592 -16.88 -20.25 -0.19
CA CYS A 592 -15.99 -21.01 -1.07
C CYS A 592 -16.18 -22.52 -0.91
N GLN A 593 -17.26 -23.04 -1.50
CA GLN A 593 -17.60 -24.46 -1.46
C GLN A 593 -16.64 -25.30 -2.29
N ARG A 594 -15.67 -25.94 -1.63
CA ARG A 594 -14.99 -27.10 -2.20
C ARG A 594 -14.66 -28.14 -1.12
N GLN A 595 -15.09 -29.37 -1.36
CA GLN A 595 -14.55 -30.53 -0.64
C GLN A 595 -13.05 -30.60 -0.92
N VAL A 596 -12.22 -30.50 0.12
CA VAL A 596 -10.87 -31.02 0.05
C VAL A 596 -10.96 -32.51 0.31
N SER A 597 -10.88 -33.31 -0.75
CA SER A 597 -10.53 -34.72 -0.63
C SER A 597 -9.19 -34.79 0.11
N ALA A 598 -9.18 -35.39 1.30
CA ALA A 598 -7.97 -35.48 2.11
C ALA A 598 -6.90 -36.29 1.34
N SER A 599 -5.85 -35.62 0.92
CA SER A 599 -4.76 -36.22 0.14
C SER A 599 -3.46 -35.49 0.46
N VAL A 600 -2.89 -35.89 1.60
CA VAL A 600 -1.50 -35.73 2.05
C VAL A 600 -0.72 -34.58 1.41
N VAL A 601 -0.65 -33.44 2.12
CA VAL A 601 0.35 -32.40 1.81
C VAL A 601 1.74 -32.98 2.08
N PRO A 602 2.63 -33.10 1.07
CA PRO A 602 3.96 -33.65 1.29
C PRO A 602 4.84 -32.68 2.08
N SER A 603 5.63 -33.19 3.03
CA SER A 603 6.58 -32.42 3.84
C SER A 603 7.84 -31.96 3.08
N ARG A 604 7.78 -31.88 1.74
CA ARG A 604 8.89 -31.49 0.85
C ARG A 604 8.35 -30.74 -0.38
N PRO A 605 9.06 -29.74 -0.92
CA PRO A 605 8.64 -29.04 -2.13
C PRO A 605 8.49 -30.00 -3.33
N PRO A 606 7.43 -29.89 -4.14
CA PRO A 606 7.21 -30.78 -5.28
C PRO A 606 8.20 -30.48 -6.42
N THR A 607 8.90 -31.51 -6.89
CA THR A 607 9.85 -31.43 -8.01
C THR A 607 9.10 -31.13 -9.32
N MET A 608 9.06 -29.86 -9.74
CA MET A 608 8.22 -29.44 -10.86
C MET A 608 8.66 -30.03 -12.23
N PRO A 609 7.76 -30.68 -12.99
CA PRO A 609 8.02 -31.05 -14.38
C PRO A 609 7.93 -29.82 -15.29
N GLN A 610 9.08 -29.22 -15.61
CA GLN A 610 9.20 -28.03 -16.46
C GLN A 610 8.92 -28.30 -17.95
N SER A 611 8.68 -27.22 -18.71
CA SER A 611 8.71 -27.24 -20.18
C SER A 611 10.14 -27.18 -20.71
N SER A 612 10.36 -27.70 -21.92
CA SER A 612 11.62 -27.53 -22.67
C SER A 612 11.78 -26.11 -23.22
N ALA A 613 10.68 -25.37 -23.41
CA ALA A 613 10.74 -23.97 -23.79
C ALA A 613 11.39 -23.17 -22.66
N SER A 614 12.54 -22.54 -22.94
CA SER A 614 13.01 -21.42 -22.14
C SER A 614 11.87 -20.42 -22.01
N CYS A 615 11.67 -19.83 -20.84
CA CYS A 615 11.16 -18.46 -20.77
C CYS A 615 12.27 -17.62 -21.45
N PRO A 616 12.04 -16.87 -22.53
CA PRO A 616 13.14 -16.21 -23.29
C PRO A 616 14.10 -15.14 -22.58
N GLY A 617 14.40 -13.92 -23.11
CA GLY A 617 14.93 -12.61 -22.49
C GLY A 617 14.15 -11.15 -22.11
N TYR A 618 13.07 -10.64 -21.34
CA TYR A 618 11.92 -10.82 -20.25
C TYR A 618 12.03 -11.24 -18.67
N PHE A 619 11.72 -12.49 -18.25
CA PHE A 619 11.79 -13.09 -16.87
C PHE A 619 13.11 -13.12 -16.05
N ARG A 620 14.29 -13.70 -16.44
CA ARG A 620 15.54 -13.87 -15.59
C ARG A 620 16.12 -12.65 -14.87
N TRP A 621 15.44 -11.56 -15.05
CA TRP A 621 15.54 -10.29 -14.40
C TRP A 621 15.04 -10.54 -12.94
N ILE A 622 14.06 -11.45 -12.64
CA ILE A 622 13.59 -12.08 -11.34
C ILE A 622 14.64 -12.18 -10.20
N TYR A 623 15.91 -12.48 -10.47
CA TYR A 623 16.94 -12.56 -9.42
C TYR A 623 17.80 -11.31 -9.27
N GLU A 624 18.08 -10.62 -10.38
CA GLU A 624 18.70 -9.28 -10.34
C GLU A 624 17.75 -8.28 -9.69
N ASP A 625 16.48 -8.64 -9.87
CA ASP A 625 15.37 -8.43 -9.02
C ASP A 625 15.56 -8.87 -7.59
N LEU A 626 15.08 -10.04 -7.15
CA LEU A 626 15.04 -10.50 -5.74
C LEU A 626 16.40 -10.48 -5.00
N ARG A 627 17.45 -9.94 -5.61
CA ARG A 627 18.76 -9.51 -5.11
C ARG A 627 18.79 -8.84 -3.74
N PRO A 628 17.90 -7.88 -3.37
CA PRO A 628 17.84 -7.40 -1.99
C PRO A 628 17.45 -8.51 -1.01
N TRP A 629 16.81 -9.57 -1.49
CA TRP A 629 16.65 -10.86 -0.82
C TRP A 629 17.66 -11.93 -1.20
N LYS A 630 18.95 -11.56 -1.25
CA LYS A 630 20.03 -12.56 -1.36
C LYS A 630 20.80 -12.92 -0.07
N THR A 631 20.92 -12.05 0.94
CA THR A 631 21.96 -12.22 1.99
C THR A 631 21.49 -12.39 3.46
N THR A 632 20.35 -11.81 3.83
CA THR A 632 19.75 -11.75 5.19
C THR A 632 18.64 -12.81 5.50
N GLY A 633 17.39 -12.62 5.06
CA GLY A 633 16.24 -13.54 5.01
C GLY A 633 15.03 -12.88 4.32
N ILE A 634 13.94 -13.62 4.04
CA ILE A 634 12.58 -13.05 4.03
C ILE A 634 11.89 -13.63 5.28
N THR A 635 12.23 -13.08 6.45
CA THR A 635 11.69 -13.52 7.75
C THR A 635 10.50 -12.70 8.16
N ARG A 636 9.53 -13.33 8.85
CA ARG A 636 8.48 -12.74 9.69
C ARG A 636 8.63 -11.24 9.96
N GLU A 637 9.68 -10.76 10.61
CA GLU A 637 9.90 -9.33 10.93
C GLU A 637 9.97 -8.39 9.70
N MET A 638 10.78 -8.76 8.69
CA MET A 638 10.89 -8.13 7.36
C MET A 638 9.64 -8.30 6.49
N VAL A 639 8.66 -8.95 7.08
CA VAL A 639 7.50 -9.58 6.47
C VAL A 639 6.29 -9.12 7.33
N GLU A 640 6.50 -8.43 8.48
CA GLU A 640 5.56 -7.64 9.31
C GLU A 640 5.72 -6.16 9.02
N SER A 641 6.98 -5.78 8.84
CA SER A 641 7.39 -4.42 8.59
C SER A 641 7.10 -4.03 7.15
N ALA A 642 5.84 -4.01 6.72
CA ALA A 642 5.46 -2.98 5.78
C ALA A 642 4.03 -2.39 5.74
N GLN A 643 3.20 -2.61 6.74
CA GLN A 643 1.75 -2.48 6.62
C GLN A 643 1.05 -1.09 6.56
N LYS A 644 1.65 -0.05 5.96
CA LYS A 644 1.02 1.28 5.68
C LYS A 644 0.60 1.68 4.28
N PHE A 645 1.03 1.05 3.21
CA PHE A 645 0.80 1.54 1.87
C PHE A 645 -0.40 0.77 1.13
N ALA A 646 -0.24 -0.04 0.04
CA ALA A 646 -0.87 -1.32 -0.45
C ALA A 646 -2.17 -1.55 -1.32
N THR A 647 -2.34 -2.81 -1.86
CA THR A 647 -3.61 -3.62 -2.02
C THR A 647 -3.70 -5.19 -1.87
N PHE A 648 -4.24 -5.75 -0.75
CA PHE A 648 -4.88 -7.05 -0.36
C PHE A 648 -4.02 -8.26 0.20
N ARG A 649 -4.36 -9.29 1.07
CA ARG A 649 -3.50 -10.56 1.31
C ARG A 649 -3.92 -11.97 0.93
N LEU A 650 -3.21 -12.51 -0.06
CA LEU A 650 -3.01 -13.84 -0.59
C LEU A 650 -1.91 -14.64 0.13
N VAL A 651 -2.34 -15.47 1.08
CA VAL A 651 -1.62 -16.70 1.41
C VAL A 651 -2.01 -17.77 0.41
N VAL A 652 -1.04 -18.53 -0.08
CA VAL A 652 -1.29 -19.92 -0.46
C VAL A 652 -0.80 -20.79 0.67
N LEU A 653 -1.72 -21.48 1.34
CA LEU A 653 -1.40 -22.48 2.35
C LEU A 653 -2.18 -23.73 2.00
N ASP A 654 -1.48 -24.86 1.90
CA ASP A 654 -2.03 -26.15 1.50
C ASP A 654 -2.82 -26.03 0.16
N GLY A 655 -2.32 -25.18 -0.75
CA GLY A 655 -2.92 -24.89 -2.06
C GLY A 655 -4.16 -23.98 -2.05
N ARG A 656 -4.66 -23.57 -0.88
CA ARG A 656 -5.81 -22.65 -0.73
C ARG A 656 -5.35 -21.20 -0.77
N VAL A 657 -6.01 -20.41 -1.62
CA VAL A 657 -5.75 -18.97 -1.77
C VAL A 657 -6.59 -18.25 -0.73
N TYR A 658 -6.01 -17.60 0.27
CA TYR A 658 -6.75 -16.79 1.25
C TYR A 658 -6.40 -15.33 1.06
N VAL A 659 -7.36 -14.42 0.86
CA VAL A 659 -7.12 -13.00 0.47
C VAL A 659 -7.53 -12.01 1.57
N GLU A 660 -6.95 -10.79 1.64
CA GLU A 660 -7.32 -9.81 2.67
C GLU A 660 -7.53 -8.34 2.28
N HIS A 661 -8.76 -7.81 2.40
CA HIS A 661 -9.03 -6.40 2.70
C HIS A 661 -8.32 -6.14 4.01
N TYR A 662 -7.14 -5.57 3.97
CA TYR A 662 -6.44 -4.64 5.06
C TYR A 662 -7.74 -3.61 4.61
N GLY A 663 -8.13 -3.25 3.34
CA GLY A 663 -9.04 -2.11 2.98
C GLY A 663 -9.99 -2.15 1.71
N GLY A 664 -10.30 -1.01 1.00
CA GLY A 664 -10.99 -0.70 -0.32
C GLY A 664 -10.22 -0.48 -1.71
N GLY A 665 -10.81 -0.15 -2.89
CA GLY A 665 -10.11 0.21 -4.17
C GLY A 665 -10.16 1.66 -4.78
N PHE A 666 -9.24 2.09 -5.68
CA PHE A 666 -9.61 3.06 -6.76
C PHE A 666 -10.59 2.20 -7.62
N GLN A 667 -10.42 2.15 -8.92
CA GLN A 667 -11.29 1.64 -10.00
C GLN A 667 -11.58 0.09 -9.89
N THR A 668 -11.16 -0.82 -10.80
CA THR A 668 -11.40 -2.30 -10.61
C THR A 668 -10.22 -3.28 -10.73
N ARG A 669 -8.97 -2.82 -10.74
CA ARG A 669 -7.78 -3.68 -10.60
C ARG A 669 -7.82 -4.63 -9.42
N ASP A 670 -8.45 -4.29 -8.28
CA ASP A 670 -8.46 -5.22 -7.13
C ASP A 670 -9.04 -6.54 -7.54
N VAL A 671 -10.31 -6.46 -7.86
CA VAL A 671 -11.08 -7.49 -8.53
C VAL A 671 -10.26 -8.15 -9.63
N PHE A 672 -9.70 -7.40 -10.60
CA PHE A 672 -8.97 -8.01 -11.73
C PHE A 672 -7.61 -8.65 -11.41
N THR A 673 -6.95 -8.32 -10.30
CA THR A 673 -5.63 -8.92 -10.00
C THR A 673 -5.74 -10.11 -9.05
N LEU A 674 -6.73 -10.10 -8.15
CA LEU A 674 -7.17 -11.35 -7.49
C LEU A 674 -7.70 -12.31 -8.52
N TRP A 675 -8.47 -11.80 -9.49
CA TRP A 675 -8.91 -12.62 -10.60
C TRP A 675 -7.73 -13.23 -11.35
N GLY A 676 -6.69 -12.45 -11.64
CA GLY A 676 -5.44 -12.96 -12.21
C GLY A 676 -4.75 -14.03 -11.35
N LEU A 677 -4.68 -13.82 -10.04
CA LEU A 677 -4.06 -14.77 -9.10
C LEU A 677 -4.88 -16.05 -8.88
N LEU A 678 -6.21 -15.94 -8.86
CA LEU A 678 -7.11 -17.08 -8.85
C LEU A 678 -7.06 -17.83 -10.18
N GLN A 679 -6.96 -17.12 -11.32
CA GLN A 679 -6.70 -17.75 -12.61
C GLN A 679 -5.36 -18.49 -12.58
N LEU A 680 -4.31 -17.92 -11.98
CA LEU A 680 -3.01 -18.56 -11.84
C LEU A 680 -3.06 -19.83 -10.97
N ALA A 681 -3.70 -19.77 -9.80
CA ALA A 681 -3.84 -20.89 -8.89
C ALA A 681 -4.69 -22.02 -9.50
N ASN A 682 -5.80 -21.66 -10.16
CA ASN A 682 -6.68 -22.59 -10.86
C ASN A 682 -6.00 -23.22 -12.10
N ARG A 683 -5.16 -22.46 -12.81
CA ARG A 683 -4.31 -22.95 -13.92
C ARG A 683 -3.18 -23.85 -13.42
N ASN A 684 -2.66 -23.63 -12.22
CA ASN A 684 -1.52 -24.35 -11.63
C ASN A 684 -1.80 -24.92 -10.22
N PRO A 685 -2.80 -25.80 -10.03
CA PRO A 685 -3.18 -26.29 -8.70
C PRO A 685 -2.01 -27.00 -8.01
N GLY A 686 -1.78 -26.68 -6.73
CA GLY A 686 -0.70 -27.27 -5.91
C GLY A 686 0.73 -26.93 -6.36
N ARG A 687 0.93 -26.01 -7.32
CA ARG A 687 2.27 -25.58 -7.79
C ARG A 687 2.66 -24.17 -7.38
N ILE A 688 1.70 -23.37 -6.96
CA ILE A 688 2.03 -22.22 -6.11
C ILE A 688 2.41 -22.83 -4.75
N PRO A 689 3.63 -22.57 -4.21
CA PRO A 689 4.07 -23.16 -2.95
C PRO A 689 3.17 -22.78 -1.76
N ASP A 690 3.43 -23.39 -0.59
CA ASP A 690 3.12 -22.69 0.66
C ASP A 690 3.87 -21.36 0.63
N LEU A 691 3.13 -20.29 0.40
CA LEU A 691 3.66 -18.96 0.25
C LEU A 691 2.67 -17.91 0.70
N ASP A 692 3.17 -16.72 0.51
CA ASP A 692 2.83 -15.51 1.15
C ASP A 692 3.18 -14.53 0.03
N LEU A 693 2.26 -14.11 -0.88
CA LEU A 693 2.59 -13.27 -2.08
C LEU A 693 1.73 -12.03 -2.28
N MET A 694 2.27 -11.01 -2.97
CA MET A 694 1.83 -9.61 -3.28
C MET A 694 0.83 -9.38 -4.46
N PHE A 695 -0.20 -8.49 -4.35
CA PHE A 695 -0.68 -7.65 -5.48
C PHE A 695 -1.44 -6.29 -5.31
N ASN A 696 -0.75 -5.15 -5.39
CA ASN A 696 -1.28 -3.77 -5.27
C ASN A 696 -1.55 -3.04 -6.58
N CYS A 697 -1.64 -1.70 -6.56
CA CYS A 697 -1.86 -0.93 -7.78
C CYS A 697 -1.34 0.47 -8.01
N ASN A 698 -1.29 1.28 -6.96
CA ASN A 698 -1.33 2.74 -6.96
C ASN A 698 -0.27 3.48 -7.82
N ASP A 699 -0.28 4.82 -7.81
CA ASP A 699 0.22 5.68 -8.91
C ASP A 699 1.74 5.95 -8.93
N THR A 700 2.36 6.31 -7.80
CA THR A 700 3.65 7.04 -7.56
C THR A 700 4.70 6.44 -6.53
N PRO A 701 5.96 6.05 -6.85
CA PRO A 701 6.81 5.03 -6.15
C PRO A 701 7.73 5.55 -5.00
N SER A 702 7.75 4.98 -3.78
CA SER A 702 8.34 5.65 -2.59
C SER A 702 9.49 5.20 -1.54
N VAL A 703 9.85 3.94 -1.16
CA VAL A 703 11.13 3.15 -0.85
C VAL A 703 12.52 3.83 -1.16
N LYS A 704 12.64 5.15 -1.31
CA LYS A 704 13.88 5.88 -1.68
C LYS A 704 15.19 5.08 -1.53
N SER A 705 15.95 4.91 -2.60
CA SER A 705 17.22 4.16 -2.57
C SER A 705 18.33 4.75 -1.65
N ALA A 706 18.00 5.78 -0.86
CA ALA A 706 18.86 6.43 0.12
C ALA A 706 18.90 5.74 1.50
N ASP A 707 17.91 4.90 1.82
CA ASP A 707 17.27 4.98 3.13
C ASP A 707 17.35 3.64 3.94
N HIS A 708 17.50 2.47 3.31
CA HIS A 708 18.18 1.23 3.79
C HIS A 708 19.54 1.16 3.12
N ARG A 709 20.49 1.96 3.59
CA ARG A 709 21.89 1.65 3.31
C ARG A 709 22.45 0.61 4.29
N SER A 710 21.65 0.23 5.30
CA SER A 710 22.11 -0.49 6.50
C SER A 710 21.20 -1.64 6.99
N SER A 711 20.14 -2.02 6.28
CA SER A 711 19.30 -3.17 6.64
C SER A 711 18.61 -3.79 5.40
N PRO A 712 17.94 -4.96 5.50
CA PRO A 712 17.35 -5.61 4.32
C PRO A 712 15.88 -5.24 4.10
N PRO A 713 15.43 -5.07 2.85
CA PRO A 713 14.07 -4.64 2.59
C PRO A 713 13.03 -5.74 2.96
N PRO A 714 11.78 -5.43 3.27
CA PRO A 714 10.66 -6.20 2.74
C PRO A 714 10.46 -6.28 1.21
N PRO A 715 9.96 -7.43 0.72
CA PRO A 715 9.38 -7.68 -0.61
C PRO A 715 8.22 -6.75 -0.99
N LEU A 716 7.77 -6.74 -2.27
CA LEU A 716 6.46 -6.22 -2.75
C LEU A 716 6.11 -6.22 -4.26
N PHE A 717 5.22 -7.06 -4.77
CA PHE A 717 4.80 -7.03 -6.20
C PHE A 717 3.91 -5.84 -6.58
N ARG A 718 4.18 -5.21 -7.73
CA ARG A 718 3.49 -4.00 -8.21
C ARG A 718 3.39 -3.92 -9.74
N TYR A 719 3.35 -2.72 -10.35
CA TYR A 719 3.36 -2.58 -11.82
C TYR A 719 4.07 -1.37 -12.49
N CYS A 720 4.73 -0.41 -11.81
CA CYS A 720 5.93 0.24 -12.40
C CYS A 720 6.98 0.90 -11.46
N LYS A 721 8.25 0.71 -11.79
CA LYS A 721 9.54 1.24 -11.29
C LYS A 721 9.73 2.75 -11.56
N ASP A 722 10.74 3.42 -10.98
CA ASP A 722 11.83 4.27 -11.55
C ASP A 722 13.22 3.75 -11.09
N ASP A 723 14.36 4.29 -11.56
CA ASP A 723 15.68 3.72 -11.19
C ASP A 723 16.09 3.91 -9.72
N LYS A 724 15.51 4.90 -9.03
CA LYS A 724 15.60 5.03 -7.57
C LYS A 724 14.63 4.11 -6.86
N THR A 725 13.88 3.24 -7.57
CA THR A 725 12.79 2.42 -7.04
C THR A 725 13.12 0.90 -6.94
N LEU A 726 12.97 -0.16 -6.01
CA LEU A 726 12.32 -0.89 -4.79
C LEU A 726 11.19 -1.83 -5.20
N ASP A 727 10.27 -2.12 -4.30
CA ASP A 727 9.17 -3.04 -4.49
C ASP A 727 9.54 -4.34 -5.28
N ILE A 728 8.68 -4.81 -6.19
CA ILE A 728 8.72 -5.94 -7.16
C ILE A 728 7.66 -5.59 -8.25
N VAL A 729 7.60 -6.15 -9.47
CA VAL A 729 6.48 -5.95 -10.46
C VAL A 729 5.90 -7.33 -10.67
N PHE A 730 4.59 -7.40 -10.86
CA PHE A 730 4.01 -8.47 -11.63
C PHE A 730 2.93 -7.92 -12.58
N PRO A 731 2.29 -8.73 -13.43
CA PRO A 731 1.29 -8.26 -14.37
C PRO A 731 0.21 -7.31 -13.87
N ASP A 732 0.18 -6.21 -14.60
CA ASP A 732 -0.83 -5.17 -14.63
C ASP A 732 -2.22 -5.75 -14.94
N TRP A 733 -3.10 -5.85 -13.94
CA TRP A 733 -4.56 -6.05 -13.98
C TRP A 733 -5.29 -5.99 -15.34
N SER A 734 -4.94 -5.10 -16.26
CA SER A 734 -5.64 -4.91 -17.53
C SER A 734 -5.22 -5.98 -18.54
N PHE A 735 -4.31 -6.87 -18.12
CA PHE A 735 -4.25 -8.25 -18.59
C PHE A 735 -5.58 -9.00 -18.43
N TRP A 736 -6.35 -8.75 -17.36
CA TRP A 736 -7.69 -9.30 -17.12
C TRP A 736 -8.85 -8.28 -17.30
N GLY A 737 -8.59 -6.97 -17.20
CA GLY A 737 -9.53 -5.91 -17.61
C GLY A 737 -9.43 -4.63 -16.75
N TRP A 738 -10.10 -3.54 -17.15
CA TRP A 738 -10.36 -2.35 -16.31
C TRP A 738 -11.71 -1.78 -16.72
N ALA A 739 -12.70 -1.94 -15.84
CA ALA A 739 -14.10 -1.92 -16.25
C ALA A 739 -14.55 -0.56 -16.74
N GLU A 740 -14.16 0.51 -16.08
CA GLU A 740 -15.03 1.68 -16.05
C GLU A 740 -14.70 2.72 -17.13
N VAL A 741 -13.62 2.53 -17.91
CA VAL A 741 -13.51 3.05 -19.28
C VAL A 741 -13.51 1.97 -20.35
N ASN A 742 -13.95 0.75 -20.01
CA ASN A 742 -14.15 -0.33 -20.96
C ASN A 742 -12.84 -0.78 -21.65
N ILE A 743 -11.74 -0.90 -20.88
CA ILE A 743 -10.56 -1.64 -21.35
C ILE A 743 -10.80 -3.13 -21.13
N LYS A 744 -10.81 -3.86 -22.24
CA LYS A 744 -11.03 -5.31 -22.32
C LYS A 744 -9.82 -6.10 -21.77
N PRO A 745 -9.97 -7.39 -21.45
CA PRO A 745 -8.85 -8.24 -21.06
C PRO A 745 -7.85 -8.31 -22.21
N TRP A 746 -6.56 -8.46 -21.90
CA TRP A 746 -5.51 -8.40 -22.90
C TRP A 746 -5.62 -9.48 -23.98
N ARG A 747 -6.07 -10.69 -23.64
CA ARG A 747 -6.31 -11.77 -24.64
C ARG A 747 -7.40 -11.41 -25.67
N THR A 748 -8.33 -10.51 -25.34
CA THR A 748 -9.28 -9.92 -26.30
C THR A 748 -8.66 -8.70 -26.98
N LEU A 749 -8.12 -7.77 -26.18
CA LEU A 749 -7.66 -6.47 -26.65
C LEU A 749 -6.48 -6.56 -27.64
N ILE A 750 -5.57 -7.52 -27.48
CA ILE A 750 -4.46 -7.72 -28.44
C ILE A 750 -4.99 -8.11 -29.82
N LYS A 751 -6.07 -8.91 -29.90
CA LYS A 751 -6.72 -9.29 -31.16
C LYS A 751 -7.43 -8.11 -31.80
N GLU A 752 -8.05 -7.26 -30.99
CA GLU A 752 -8.67 -6.01 -31.48
C GLU A 752 -7.61 -5.00 -31.97
N LEU A 753 -6.45 -4.94 -31.32
CA LEU A 753 -5.31 -4.13 -31.77
C LEU A 753 -4.72 -4.70 -33.07
N GLU A 754 -4.44 -6.00 -33.16
CA GLU A 754 -4.03 -6.66 -34.41
C GLU A 754 -5.01 -6.37 -35.57
N GLU A 755 -6.31 -6.48 -35.32
CA GLU A 755 -7.34 -6.12 -36.31
C GLU A 755 -7.31 -4.63 -36.66
N GLY A 756 -7.12 -3.75 -35.66
CA GLY A 756 -6.85 -2.33 -35.87
C GLY A 756 -5.65 -2.07 -36.78
N ASN A 757 -4.61 -2.88 -36.66
CA ASN A 757 -3.37 -2.77 -37.43
C ASN A 757 -3.53 -3.25 -38.88
N ARG A 758 -4.38 -4.25 -39.11
CA ARG A 758 -4.71 -4.79 -40.44
C ARG A 758 -5.59 -3.85 -41.28
N ARG A 759 -6.36 -2.97 -40.65
CA ARG A 759 -7.27 -2.02 -41.35
C ARG A 759 -6.57 -1.01 -42.26
N VAL A 760 -5.34 -0.64 -41.94
CA VAL A 760 -4.54 0.33 -42.69
C VAL A 760 -3.10 -0.17 -42.74
N LYS A 761 -2.60 -0.50 -43.94
CA LYS A 761 -1.20 -0.90 -44.14
C LYS A 761 -0.28 0.18 -43.57
N TRP A 762 0.88 -0.18 -43.04
CA TRP A 762 1.68 0.76 -42.26
C TRP A 762 2.04 2.05 -43.03
N ARG A 763 2.42 1.94 -44.31
CA ARG A 763 2.74 3.11 -45.16
C ARG A 763 1.52 4.01 -45.46
N ASP A 764 0.31 3.47 -45.42
CA ASP A 764 -0.95 4.21 -45.67
C ASP A 764 -1.47 4.93 -44.41
N ARG A 765 -0.81 4.77 -43.25
CA ARG A 765 -1.21 5.40 -41.98
C ARG A 765 -0.92 6.89 -41.95
N GLU A 766 -1.70 7.62 -41.16
CA GLU A 766 -1.55 9.07 -40.95
C GLU A 766 -0.14 9.39 -40.43
N PRO A 767 0.63 10.29 -41.08
CA PRO A 767 2.07 10.43 -40.88
C PRO A 767 2.47 11.20 -39.62
N TYR A 768 1.62 11.19 -38.58
CA TYR A 768 1.73 12.04 -37.39
C TYR A 768 1.93 11.24 -36.11
N ALA A 769 2.52 11.90 -35.10
CA ALA A 769 2.57 11.42 -33.73
C ALA A 769 1.24 11.65 -33.01
N TYR A 770 0.60 10.56 -32.57
CA TYR A 770 -0.70 10.62 -31.91
C TYR A 770 -0.59 10.45 -30.39
N TRP A 771 -1.29 11.30 -29.64
CA TRP A 771 -1.60 11.08 -28.24
C TRP A 771 -3.07 11.33 -27.92
N LYS A 772 -3.65 10.50 -27.05
CA LYS A 772 -4.97 10.76 -26.46
C LYS A 772 -5.01 10.27 -25.02
N GLY A 773 -5.30 11.17 -24.08
CA GLY A 773 -5.34 10.86 -22.66
C GLY A 773 -5.74 12.04 -21.79
N ASN A 774 -5.83 11.81 -20.47
CA ASN A 774 -6.04 12.88 -19.50
C ASN A 774 -4.69 13.61 -19.26
N PRO A 775 -4.58 14.93 -19.52
CA PRO A 775 -3.35 15.68 -19.28
C PRO A 775 -3.20 16.12 -17.81
N TRP A 776 -4.31 16.38 -17.11
CA TRP A 776 -4.38 16.96 -15.76
C TRP A 776 -3.95 16.00 -14.61
N VAL A 777 -3.22 14.92 -14.94
CA VAL A 777 -2.70 13.96 -13.96
C VAL A 777 -1.22 14.18 -13.61
N SER A 778 -0.52 15.03 -14.38
CA SER A 778 0.94 15.22 -14.30
C SER A 778 1.42 16.34 -15.19
N ASP A 779 2.42 17.10 -14.74
CA ASP A 779 2.92 18.28 -15.45
C ASP A 779 3.51 17.94 -16.83
N SER A 780 4.26 16.84 -16.96
CA SER A 780 4.80 16.35 -18.25
C SER A 780 3.73 16.16 -19.34
N ARG A 781 2.48 15.81 -18.96
CA ARG A 781 1.35 15.71 -19.91
C ARG A 781 0.65 17.03 -20.18
N SER A 782 0.57 17.90 -19.18
CA SER A 782 0.04 19.27 -19.37
C SER A 782 0.98 20.07 -20.28
N ASP A 783 2.29 19.86 -20.12
CA ASP A 783 3.34 20.41 -20.98
C ASP A 783 3.30 19.80 -22.40
N LEU A 784 3.19 18.48 -22.55
CA LEU A 784 3.06 17.83 -23.86
C LEU A 784 1.96 18.45 -24.74
N MET A 785 0.84 18.90 -24.14
CA MET A 785 -0.25 19.55 -24.89
C MET A 785 0.19 20.82 -25.66
N ARG A 786 1.32 21.45 -25.30
CA ARG A 786 1.93 22.57 -26.04
C ARG A 786 2.41 22.16 -27.43
N CYS A 787 2.74 20.89 -27.63
CA CYS A 787 3.20 20.36 -28.92
C CYS A 787 2.04 20.07 -29.90
N ASN A 788 0.79 20.43 -29.57
CA ASN A 788 -0.34 20.21 -30.47
C ASN A 788 -0.29 21.15 -31.67
N VAL A 789 -0.93 20.78 -32.78
CA VAL A 789 -1.00 21.62 -33.98
C VAL A 789 -1.67 22.96 -33.70
N SER A 790 -1.08 24.04 -34.23
CA SER A 790 -1.55 25.42 -34.06
C SER A 790 -1.50 26.17 -35.40
N LYS A 791 -2.00 27.42 -35.43
CA LYS A 791 -1.89 28.29 -36.63
C LYS A 791 -0.44 28.68 -36.98
N LEU A 792 0.47 28.63 -36.01
CA LEU A 792 1.85 29.13 -36.14
C LEU A 792 2.89 28.01 -36.26
N HIS A 793 2.56 26.80 -35.80
CA HIS A 793 3.49 25.68 -35.79
C HIS A 793 2.77 24.33 -35.82
N ASP A 794 3.31 23.40 -36.62
CA ASP A 794 2.96 21.98 -36.58
C ASP A 794 4.18 21.11 -36.24
N TRP A 795 4.18 20.56 -35.03
CA TRP A 795 5.19 19.64 -34.52
C TRP A 795 5.03 18.20 -35.07
N ASN A 796 4.20 18.04 -36.11
CA ASN A 796 3.74 16.76 -36.66
C ASN A 796 3.03 15.87 -35.61
N ALA A 797 2.41 16.50 -34.61
CA ALA A 797 1.74 15.84 -33.50
C ALA A 797 0.23 16.17 -33.45
N ARG A 798 -0.57 15.21 -32.99
CA ARG A 798 -2.05 15.27 -32.90
C ARG A 798 -2.46 14.81 -31.50
N LEU A 799 -2.74 15.77 -30.62
CA LEU A 799 -2.90 15.57 -29.18
C LEU A 799 -4.34 15.84 -28.74
N TYR A 800 -4.95 14.91 -28.00
CA TYR A 800 -6.35 14.98 -27.60
C TYR A 800 -6.52 14.77 -26.09
N ALA A 801 -6.93 15.84 -25.39
CA ALA A 801 -7.26 15.77 -23.97
C ALA A 801 -8.55 14.95 -23.74
N VAL A 802 -8.57 14.13 -22.68
CA VAL A 802 -9.70 13.24 -22.32
C VAL A 802 -10.15 13.46 -20.89
N ASN A 803 -11.41 13.88 -20.75
CA ASN A 803 -12.16 13.76 -19.51
C ASN A 803 -12.90 12.41 -19.49
N TRP A 804 -12.47 11.48 -18.64
CA TRP A 804 -12.99 10.12 -18.60
C TRP A 804 -14.43 9.99 -18.08
N ASP A 805 -14.98 11.03 -17.44
CA ASP A 805 -16.37 11.09 -16.99
C ASP A 805 -17.31 11.69 -18.05
N SER A 806 -16.78 12.48 -18.98
CA SER A 806 -17.43 12.82 -20.25
C SER A 806 -17.51 11.56 -21.14
N GLU A 807 -16.40 10.84 -21.31
CA GLU A 807 -16.40 9.55 -22.03
C GLU A 807 -17.26 8.47 -21.34
N LYS A 808 -17.48 8.53 -20.01
CA LYS A 808 -18.48 7.70 -19.31
C LYS A 808 -19.87 7.90 -19.90
N ARG A 809 -20.31 9.17 -19.91
CA ARG A 809 -21.65 9.59 -20.33
C ARG A 809 -21.87 9.39 -21.82
N LYS A 810 -20.80 9.46 -22.63
CA LYS A 810 -20.82 9.21 -24.08
C LYS A 810 -20.60 7.73 -24.47
N GLY A 811 -20.49 6.81 -23.51
CA GLY A 811 -20.36 5.37 -23.76
C GLY A 811 -19.06 4.95 -24.46
N TYR A 812 -17.95 5.66 -24.23
CA TYR A 812 -16.61 5.37 -24.78
C TYR A 812 -16.49 5.37 -26.31
N LYS A 813 -17.48 5.92 -27.03
CA LYS A 813 -17.52 5.93 -28.50
C LYS A 813 -16.24 6.48 -29.14
N ASN A 814 -15.55 7.41 -28.48
CA ASN A 814 -14.33 8.04 -28.98
C ASN A 814 -13.03 7.43 -28.42
N SER A 815 -13.11 6.36 -27.61
CA SER A 815 -12.01 5.83 -26.80
C SER A 815 -11.62 4.38 -27.14
N ASN A 816 -12.12 3.83 -28.26
CA ASN A 816 -11.61 2.59 -28.81
C ASN A 816 -10.10 2.72 -29.10
N LEU A 817 -9.28 1.74 -28.69
CA LEU A 817 -7.82 1.79 -28.86
C LEU A 817 -7.38 1.37 -30.27
N ALA A 818 -7.99 0.32 -30.82
CA ALA A 818 -7.67 -0.21 -32.15
C ALA A 818 -7.87 0.81 -33.28
N SER A 819 -8.88 1.68 -33.19
CA SER A 819 -9.11 2.77 -34.15
C SER A 819 -8.00 3.83 -34.13
N GLN A 820 -7.13 3.83 -33.12
CA GLN A 820 -6.00 4.76 -32.99
C GLN A 820 -4.69 4.18 -33.54
N CYS A 821 -4.66 2.94 -34.05
CA CYS A 821 -3.48 2.38 -34.70
C CYS A 821 -3.33 2.84 -36.16
N LYS A 822 -4.28 3.64 -36.68
CA LYS A 822 -4.22 4.31 -37.99
C LYS A 822 -3.15 5.43 -38.12
N TYR A 823 -2.43 5.74 -37.04
CA TYR A 823 -1.36 6.74 -37.00
C TYR A 823 0.00 6.05 -37.03
N ARG A 824 0.95 6.56 -37.82
CA ARG A 824 2.31 5.99 -37.93
C ARG A 824 3.05 6.00 -36.61
N TYR A 825 2.92 7.05 -35.78
CA TYR A 825 3.67 7.18 -34.52
C TYR A 825 2.73 7.36 -33.33
N LYS A 826 3.11 6.80 -32.17
CA LYS A 826 2.27 6.72 -30.97
C LYS A 826 3.03 7.25 -29.76
N ILE A 827 2.64 8.41 -29.23
CA ILE A 827 3.36 9.01 -28.09
C ILE A 827 3.03 8.22 -26.82
N PHE A 828 4.07 7.69 -26.16
CA PHE A 828 4.01 7.25 -24.78
C PHE A 828 4.52 8.38 -23.88
N VAL A 829 3.70 8.76 -22.90
CA VAL A 829 4.07 9.72 -21.86
C VAL A 829 3.48 9.26 -20.54
N GLU A 830 4.25 9.46 -19.49
CA GLU A 830 3.94 9.10 -18.12
C GLU A 830 2.75 9.95 -17.62
N GLY A 831 1.89 9.39 -16.77
CA GLY A 831 0.90 10.17 -16.02
C GLY A 831 1.58 10.75 -14.78
N ARG A 832 0.94 10.63 -13.61
CA ARG A 832 1.63 10.74 -12.31
C ARG A 832 2.72 9.67 -12.11
N ALA A 833 3.03 8.89 -13.16
CA ALA A 833 3.49 7.51 -13.12
C ALA A 833 3.70 6.88 -14.49
N TRP A 834 4.09 5.60 -14.58
CA TRP A 834 3.87 4.87 -15.84
C TRP A 834 2.40 4.93 -16.25
N SER A 835 2.16 4.77 -17.55
CA SER A 835 0.82 4.57 -18.06
C SER A 835 0.64 3.18 -18.69
N VAL A 836 -0.49 2.51 -18.49
CA VAL A 836 -0.78 1.22 -19.17
C VAL A 836 -0.98 1.35 -20.65
N SER A 837 -1.17 2.57 -21.14
CA SER A 837 -1.17 2.86 -22.55
C SER A 837 0.07 2.29 -23.24
N ASN A 838 1.20 2.12 -22.53
CA ASN A 838 2.45 1.56 -23.06
C ASN A 838 2.22 0.28 -23.89
N LYS A 839 1.54 -0.75 -23.34
CA LYS A 839 1.33 -2.02 -24.08
C LYS A 839 0.35 -1.89 -25.25
N TYR A 840 -0.61 -0.97 -25.18
CA TYR A 840 -1.56 -0.69 -26.27
C TYR A 840 -0.91 0.13 -27.38
N ILE A 841 0.01 1.02 -27.02
CA ILE A 841 0.80 1.88 -27.90
C ILE A 841 1.78 1.03 -28.70
N LEU A 842 2.56 0.18 -28.03
CA LEU A 842 3.51 -0.72 -28.66
C LEU A 842 2.82 -1.73 -29.58
N ALA A 843 1.68 -2.29 -29.18
CA ALA A 843 0.94 -3.29 -29.96
C ALA A 843 0.21 -2.75 -31.21
N CYS A 844 0.33 -1.46 -31.55
CA CYS A 844 -0.27 -0.89 -32.76
C CYS A 844 0.51 -1.18 -34.06
N ASP A 845 1.61 -1.95 -34.05
CA ASP A 845 2.58 -2.03 -35.17
C ASP A 845 3.16 -0.66 -35.59
N SER A 846 3.03 0.37 -34.75
CA SER A 846 3.45 1.76 -34.99
C SER A 846 4.55 2.14 -33.99
N PRO A 847 5.68 2.78 -34.40
CA PRO A 847 6.70 3.22 -33.46
C PRO A 847 6.14 4.03 -32.30
N ALA A 848 6.48 3.58 -31.09
CA ALA A 848 6.18 4.31 -29.88
C ALA A 848 7.23 5.40 -29.66
N LEU A 849 6.79 6.65 -29.45
CA LEU A 849 7.65 7.78 -29.11
C LEU A 849 7.60 7.96 -27.59
N PHE A 850 8.62 7.49 -26.87
CA PHE A 850 8.66 7.52 -25.40
C PHE A 850 9.25 8.84 -24.92
N VAL A 851 8.40 9.76 -24.45
CA VAL A 851 8.80 10.87 -23.59
C VAL A 851 9.55 10.30 -22.38
N ARG A 852 10.78 10.82 -22.12
CA ARG A 852 11.81 10.20 -21.26
C ARG A 852 11.22 9.57 -20.00
N THR A 853 11.18 8.24 -20.00
CA THR A 853 10.50 7.48 -18.96
C THR A 853 11.36 7.39 -17.72
N HIS A 854 10.89 7.98 -16.63
CA HIS A 854 11.35 7.66 -15.29
C HIS A 854 10.79 6.30 -14.92
N PHE A 855 9.52 6.06 -15.29
CA PHE A 855 8.76 4.91 -14.87
C PHE A 855 8.55 3.84 -15.93
N HIS A 856 8.23 2.66 -15.41
CA HIS A 856 8.95 1.49 -15.85
C HIS A 856 8.12 0.24 -15.45
N ASP A 857 7.20 -0.26 -16.29
CA ASP A 857 6.40 -1.47 -15.99
C ASP A 857 7.28 -2.74 -16.02
N PHE A 858 6.78 -3.98 -15.93
CA PHE A 858 7.74 -5.10 -16.05
C PHE A 858 8.58 -5.03 -17.38
N PHE A 859 8.06 -4.63 -18.55
CA PHE A 859 8.72 -4.88 -19.86
C PHE A 859 9.74 -3.83 -20.24
N SER A 860 9.71 -2.69 -19.58
CA SER A 860 10.12 -1.48 -20.29
C SER A 860 11.63 -1.21 -20.33
N ARG A 861 12.49 -2.03 -19.65
CA ARG A 861 13.93 -2.16 -20.03
C ARG A 861 14.23 -3.42 -20.86
N GLY A 862 13.26 -4.30 -21.05
CA GLY A 862 13.26 -5.29 -22.15
C GLY A 862 13.25 -4.56 -23.48
N LEU A 863 12.40 -3.54 -23.57
CA LEU A 863 12.43 -2.56 -24.63
C LEU A 863 13.80 -1.87 -24.70
N MET A 864 14.45 -1.98 -25.85
CA MET A 864 15.66 -1.24 -26.22
C MET A 864 15.26 -0.02 -27.06
N PRO A 865 15.71 1.21 -26.73
CA PRO A 865 15.51 2.37 -27.60
C PRO A 865 16.16 2.14 -28.96
N GLY A 866 15.64 2.76 -30.01
CA GLY A 866 16.09 2.57 -31.39
C GLY A 866 15.75 1.20 -32.00
N LEU A 867 15.15 0.28 -31.23
CA LEU A 867 14.73 -1.06 -31.69
C LEU A 867 13.26 -1.36 -31.42
N HIS A 868 12.74 -0.97 -30.26
CA HIS A 868 11.32 -1.20 -29.88
C HIS A 868 10.51 0.11 -29.77
N TYR A 869 11.20 1.23 -29.57
CA TYR A 869 10.63 2.56 -29.39
C TYR A 869 11.68 3.63 -29.72
N TRP A 870 11.21 4.83 -30.07
CA TRP A 870 12.04 6.02 -30.24
C TRP A 870 12.02 6.84 -28.95
N PRO A 871 13.17 7.26 -28.38
CA PRO A 871 13.22 8.10 -27.19
C PRO A 871 12.93 9.57 -27.52
N ILE A 872 12.23 10.27 -26.63
CA ILE A 872 11.88 11.69 -26.75
C ILE A 872 12.40 12.45 -25.52
N ARG A 873 13.01 13.61 -25.75
CA ARG A 873 13.51 14.51 -24.70
C ARG A 873 12.37 15.01 -23.79
N GLU A 874 12.63 15.14 -22.49
CA GLU A 874 11.66 15.71 -21.52
C GLU A 874 11.71 17.24 -21.52
N ASP A 875 12.90 17.79 -21.74
CA ASP A 875 13.23 19.22 -21.77
C ASP A 875 12.80 19.91 -23.08
N ASP A 876 12.87 19.21 -24.21
CA ASP A 876 12.37 19.69 -25.51
C ASP A 876 11.50 18.62 -26.21
N LYS A 877 10.34 18.34 -25.61
CA LYS A 877 9.39 17.35 -26.13
C LYS A 877 8.96 17.65 -27.56
N CYS A 878 8.71 18.91 -27.89
CA CYS A 878 8.05 19.28 -29.14
C CYS A 878 8.99 19.16 -30.34
N SER A 879 10.23 19.67 -30.23
CA SER A 879 11.22 19.53 -31.30
C SER A 879 11.68 18.08 -31.45
N SER A 880 11.85 17.34 -30.35
CA SER A 880 12.20 15.91 -30.36
C SER A 880 11.10 15.04 -30.99
N ILE A 881 9.81 15.30 -30.70
CA ILE A 881 8.69 14.63 -31.40
C ILE A 881 8.70 14.96 -32.90
N LYS A 882 8.89 16.24 -33.26
CA LYS A 882 8.97 16.66 -34.65
C LYS A 882 10.14 16.00 -35.37
N PHE A 883 11.31 15.92 -34.72
CA PHE A 883 12.48 15.20 -35.25
C PHE A 883 12.15 13.74 -35.54
N ALA A 884 11.61 13.02 -34.55
CA ALA A 884 11.31 11.60 -34.68
C ALA A 884 10.34 11.30 -35.83
N VAL A 885 9.32 12.14 -36.00
CA VAL A 885 8.32 12.01 -37.07
C VAL A 885 8.90 12.40 -38.43
N ASP A 886 9.66 13.50 -38.52
CA ASP A 886 10.37 13.91 -39.75
C ASP A 886 11.36 12.82 -40.19
N TRP A 887 12.07 12.21 -39.24
CA TRP A 887 13.04 11.15 -39.50
C TRP A 887 12.33 9.88 -39.99
N GLY A 888 11.34 9.37 -39.26
CA GLY A 888 10.64 8.13 -39.61
C GLY A 888 9.81 8.23 -40.89
N ASN A 889 9.33 9.42 -41.26
CA ASN A 889 8.62 9.62 -42.52
C ASN A 889 9.56 9.63 -43.75
N LYS A 890 10.87 9.78 -43.54
CA LYS A 890 11.92 9.57 -44.55
C LYS A 890 12.47 8.14 -44.51
N HIS A 891 12.70 7.61 -43.30
CA HIS A 891 13.23 6.28 -43.00
C HIS A 891 12.06 5.32 -42.70
N GLN A 892 11.19 5.13 -43.68
CA GLN A 892 9.91 4.45 -43.49
C GLN A 892 10.07 2.94 -43.24
N GLU A 893 11.15 2.32 -43.69
CA GLU A 893 11.34 0.86 -43.54
C GLU A 893 11.88 0.54 -42.15
N GLU A 894 12.77 1.39 -41.65
CA GLU A 894 13.32 1.37 -40.29
C GLU A 894 12.27 1.74 -39.25
N ALA A 895 11.41 2.73 -39.57
CA ALA A 895 10.24 3.06 -38.75
C ALA A 895 9.19 1.93 -38.76
N GLU A 896 8.86 1.34 -39.91
CA GLU A 896 7.95 0.19 -39.95
C GLU A 896 8.53 -0.99 -39.17
N ALA A 897 9.82 -1.29 -39.32
CA ALA A 897 10.52 -2.34 -38.58
C ALA A 897 10.48 -2.10 -37.06
N MET A 898 10.77 -0.88 -36.58
CA MET A 898 10.72 -0.54 -35.16
C MET A 898 9.31 -0.70 -34.57
N GLY A 899 8.28 -0.26 -35.31
CA GLY A 899 6.88 -0.44 -34.92
C GLY A 899 6.47 -1.91 -34.86
N ARG A 900 6.89 -2.68 -35.87
CA ARG A 900 6.67 -4.13 -35.96
C ARG A 900 7.38 -4.88 -34.83
N VAL A 901 8.63 -4.55 -34.49
CA VAL A 901 9.40 -5.18 -33.40
C VAL A 901 8.80 -4.87 -32.03
N GLY A 902 8.50 -3.60 -31.73
CA GLY A 902 7.83 -3.23 -30.47
C GLY A 902 6.46 -3.91 -30.29
N SER A 903 5.77 -4.17 -31.40
CA SER A 903 4.44 -4.80 -31.42
C SER A 903 4.49 -6.33 -31.36
N SER A 904 5.38 -6.99 -32.12
CA SER A 904 5.68 -8.42 -31.98
C SER A 904 6.09 -8.75 -30.55
N HIS A 905 6.89 -7.89 -29.91
CA HIS A 905 7.22 -8.04 -28.50
C HIS A 905 5.96 -8.11 -27.60
N MET A 906 4.97 -7.24 -27.82
CA MET A 906 3.69 -7.30 -27.09
C MET A 906 2.88 -8.57 -27.39
N LYS A 907 2.80 -8.97 -28.66
CA LYS A 907 1.98 -10.09 -29.15
C LYS A 907 2.54 -11.45 -28.73
N GLU A 908 3.83 -11.66 -28.91
CA GLU A 908 4.49 -12.98 -28.80
C GLU A 908 4.98 -13.24 -27.38
N GLU A 909 5.37 -12.19 -26.66
CA GLU A 909 6.11 -12.31 -25.41
C GLU A 909 5.28 -11.85 -24.22
N VAL A 910 4.52 -10.76 -24.36
CA VAL A 910 3.58 -10.29 -23.31
C VAL A 910 2.21 -10.98 -23.43
N LYS A 911 2.12 -12.14 -24.09
CA LYS A 911 0.90 -12.98 -24.15
C LYS A 911 0.50 -13.55 -22.78
N MET A 912 -0.78 -13.86 -22.59
CA MET A 912 -1.33 -14.27 -21.29
C MET A 912 -0.66 -15.50 -20.68
N GLU A 913 -0.15 -16.41 -21.50
CA GLU A 913 0.51 -17.63 -21.07
C GLU A 913 1.84 -17.29 -20.38
N TYR A 914 2.59 -16.35 -20.95
CA TYR A 914 3.81 -15.82 -20.35
C TYR A 914 3.54 -14.79 -19.24
N VAL A 915 2.39 -14.13 -19.23
CA VAL A 915 1.89 -13.37 -18.07
C VAL A 915 1.71 -14.31 -16.87
N TYR A 916 1.06 -15.47 -17.04
CA TYR A 916 0.90 -16.45 -15.96
C TYR A 916 2.19 -17.15 -15.55
N ASP A 917 2.99 -17.63 -16.51
CA ASP A 917 4.28 -18.26 -16.20
C ASP A 917 5.20 -17.27 -15.47
N TYR A 918 5.17 -15.99 -15.85
CA TYR A 918 5.91 -14.95 -15.18
C TYR A 918 5.53 -14.84 -13.71
N MET A 919 4.22 -14.78 -13.44
CA MET A 919 3.69 -14.73 -12.08
C MET A 919 4.22 -15.94 -11.32
N LEU A 920 4.03 -17.16 -11.84
CA LEU A 920 4.43 -18.40 -11.19
C LEU A 920 5.93 -18.47 -10.86
N HIS A 921 6.81 -18.07 -11.77
CA HIS A 921 8.25 -18.07 -11.48
C HIS A 921 8.62 -17.04 -10.43
N LEU A 922 8.02 -15.86 -10.47
CA LEU A 922 8.21 -14.87 -9.42
C LEU A 922 7.71 -15.43 -8.08
N LEU A 923 6.53 -16.06 -8.03
CA LEU A 923 5.97 -16.69 -6.83
C LEU A 923 6.94 -17.71 -6.22
N ILE A 924 7.53 -18.54 -7.08
CA ILE A 924 8.37 -19.66 -6.67
C ILE A 924 9.75 -19.20 -6.21
N GLU A 925 10.43 -18.32 -6.94
CA GLU A 925 11.72 -17.76 -6.50
C GLU A 925 11.55 -16.83 -5.30
N TYR A 926 10.42 -16.14 -5.19
CA TYR A 926 10.03 -15.43 -3.99
C TYR A 926 9.89 -16.38 -2.78
N ALA A 927 9.05 -17.43 -2.89
CA ALA A 927 8.68 -18.29 -1.77
C ALA A 927 9.89 -19.04 -1.16
N GLN A 928 10.92 -19.34 -1.97
CA GLN A 928 12.16 -19.97 -1.50
C GLN A 928 12.99 -19.09 -0.57
N LEU A 929 12.73 -17.79 -0.55
CA LEU A 929 13.47 -16.84 0.26
C LEU A 929 12.82 -16.65 1.64
N LEU A 930 11.56 -17.10 1.82
CA LEU A 930 10.83 -17.20 3.09
C LEU A 930 11.61 -17.98 4.15
N ARG A 931 11.57 -17.51 5.40
CA ARG A 931 12.35 -18.06 6.53
C ARG A 931 11.51 -18.46 7.74
N TYR A 932 10.27 -18.81 7.48
CA TYR A 932 9.24 -19.21 8.44
C TYR A 932 8.16 -19.98 7.64
N LYS A 933 7.23 -20.69 8.31
CA LYS A 933 6.07 -21.26 7.61
C LYS A 933 4.92 -20.24 7.53
N PRO A 934 4.35 -19.97 6.33
CA PRO A 934 3.04 -19.35 6.18
C PRO A 934 1.97 -19.96 7.09
N THR A 935 1.05 -19.16 7.61
CA THR A 935 -0.04 -19.64 8.48
C THR A 935 -1.41 -19.09 8.05
N VAL A 936 -2.45 -19.45 8.83
CA VAL A 936 -3.80 -18.88 8.76
C VAL A 936 -4.04 -17.87 9.88
N PRO A 937 -3.70 -16.60 9.68
CA PRO A 937 -4.23 -15.49 10.47
C PRO A 937 -5.74 -15.38 10.39
N GLU A 938 -6.30 -14.70 11.36
CA GLU A 938 -7.35 -15.32 12.16
C GLU A 938 -8.75 -15.35 11.52
N LYS A 939 -9.12 -14.51 10.52
CA LYS A 939 -10.53 -14.11 10.17
C LYS A 939 -11.35 -15.39 9.66
N ALA A 940 -11.31 -16.04 8.48
CA ALA A 940 -10.30 -16.49 7.49
C ALA A 940 -10.82 -16.74 6.00
N THR A 941 -10.92 -15.72 5.11
CA THR A 941 -11.44 -15.82 3.72
C THR A 941 -10.38 -16.41 2.82
N GLU A 942 -10.47 -17.71 2.76
CA GLU A 942 -10.39 -18.43 1.50
C GLU A 942 -11.09 -17.62 0.40
N PHE A 943 -10.38 -17.45 -0.70
CA PHE A 943 -10.78 -16.68 -1.87
C PHE A 943 -10.82 -17.62 -3.05
N CYS A 944 -11.96 -17.59 -3.71
CA CYS A 944 -12.33 -18.49 -4.79
C CYS A 944 -12.93 -17.69 -5.94
N LEU A 945 -13.12 -18.33 -7.08
CA LEU A 945 -13.65 -17.67 -8.28
C LEU A 945 -15.06 -17.11 -8.01
N GLU A 946 -15.84 -17.82 -7.21
CA GLU A 946 -17.18 -17.50 -6.74
C GLU A 946 -17.18 -16.21 -5.92
N SER A 947 -16.24 -16.07 -4.98
CA SER A 947 -16.11 -14.88 -4.10
C SER A 947 -15.79 -13.58 -4.86
N VAL A 948 -15.25 -13.67 -6.08
CA VAL A 948 -14.98 -12.52 -6.97
C VAL A 948 -16.07 -12.35 -8.03
N ALA A 949 -16.50 -13.44 -8.67
CA ALA A 949 -17.41 -13.41 -9.82
C ALA A 949 -18.89 -13.30 -9.47
N CYS A 950 -19.35 -13.94 -8.40
CA CYS A 950 -20.76 -13.91 -8.00
C CYS A 950 -21.23 -12.50 -7.58
N PRO A 951 -20.54 -11.75 -6.69
CA PRO A 951 -20.97 -10.41 -6.27
C PRO A 951 -20.71 -9.32 -7.33
N ALA A 952 -19.92 -9.59 -8.36
CA ALA A 952 -19.68 -8.64 -9.44
C ALA A 952 -20.93 -8.42 -10.31
N THR A 953 -21.16 -7.17 -10.74
CA THR A 953 -22.27 -6.76 -11.60
C THR A 953 -21.78 -5.96 -12.82
N GLY A 954 -22.67 -5.78 -13.81
CA GLY A 954 -22.44 -4.94 -14.99
C GLY A 954 -21.14 -5.24 -15.74
N LEU A 955 -20.42 -4.18 -16.10
CA LEU A 955 -19.18 -4.27 -16.88
C LEU A 955 -18.03 -4.93 -16.12
N VAL A 956 -18.05 -4.92 -14.78
CA VAL A 956 -17.07 -5.65 -13.95
C VAL A 956 -17.28 -7.16 -14.13
N LYS A 957 -18.52 -7.64 -13.96
CA LYS A 957 -18.86 -9.06 -14.15
C LYS A 957 -18.52 -9.53 -15.56
N LYS A 958 -18.86 -8.71 -16.59
CA LYS A 958 -18.56 -9.03 -17.99
C LYS A 958 -17.07 -9.32 -18.19
N LEU A 959 -16.20 -8.41 -17.77
CA LEU A 959 -14.76 -8.54 -18.00
C LEU A 959 -14.12 -9.67 -17.18
N LEU A 960 -14.64 -9.97 -15.98
CA LEU A 960 -14.22 -11.15 -15.23
C LEU A 960 -14.53 -12.44 -16.00
N MET A 961 -15.75 -12.60 -16.51
CA MET A 961 -16.13 -13.77 -17.31
C MET A 961 -15.39 -13.84 -18.65
N GLU A 962 -15.10 -12.70 -19.26
CA GLU A 962 -14.31 -12.59 -20.49
C GLU A 962 -12.82 -12.96 -20.28
N SER A 963 -12.30 -12.80 -19.06
CA SER A 963 -10.91 -13.09 -18.67
C SER A 963 -10.73 -14.39 -17.88
N MET A 964 -11.77 -15.21 -17.75
CA MET A 964 -11.71 -16.48 -17.02
C MET A 964 -10.88 -17.53 -17.77
N GLU A 965 -9.92 -18.16 -17.10
CA GLU A 965 -9.25 -19.36 -17.61
C GLU A 965 -10.24 -20.52 -17.60
N LYS A 966 -10.36 -21.25 -18.72
CA LYS A 966 -11.39 -22.29 -18.90
C LYS A 966 -10.89 -23.72 -18.67
N ARG A 967 -9.66 -23.89 -18.17
CA ARG A 967 -9.01 -25.20 -17.95
C ARG A 967 -8.09 -25.14 -16.72
N THR A 968 -7.87 -26.30 -16.10
CA THR A 968 -7.01 -26.47 -14.92
C THR A 968 -5.91 -27.50 -15.18
N GLY A 969 -4.77 -27.39 -14.48
CA GLY A 969 -3.75 -28.45 -14.39
C GLY A 969 -2.86 -28.75 -15.61
N GLU A 970 -3.32 -28.49 -16.84
CA GLU A 970 -2.62 -28.91 -18.08
C GLU A 970 -1.29 -28.19 -18.38
N ALA A 971 -1.10 -26.95 -17.89
CA ALA A 971 0.04 -26.12 -18.30
C ALA A 971 1.38 -26.65 -17.75
N LYS A 972 2.43 -26.67 -18.57
CA LYS A 972 3.83 -26.77 -18.11
C LYS A 972 4.48 -25.40 -18.24
N PRO A 973 4.94 -24.76 -17.15
CA PRO A 973 5.57 -23.45 -17.26
C PRO A 973 6.91 -23.56 -18.00
N CYS A 974 7.28 -22.48 -18.70
CA CYS A 974 8.58 -22.32 -19.34
C CYS A 974 9.75 -22.41 -18.32
N ARG A 975 10.99 -22.60 -18.75
CA ARG A 975 12.18 -22.59 -17.88
C ARG A 975 12.75 -21.17 -17.74
N ILE A 976 12.74 -20.59 -16.55
CA ILE A 976 13.45 -19.34 -16.31
C ILE A 976 14.97 -19.51 -16.55
N PRO A 977 15.65 -18.63 -17.31
CA PRO A 977 17.11 -18.75 -17.51
C PRO A 977 17.90 -18.20 -16.28
N PRO A 978 19.25 -18.14 -16.28
CA PRO A 978 20.04 -17.74 -15.10
C PRO A 978 20.06 -16.22 -14.84
N PRO A 979 20.50 -15.68 -13.68
CA PRO A 979 20.68 -14.23 -13.46
C PRO A 979 21.54 -13.50 -14.50
N PHE A 980 21.55 -12.16 -14.49
CA PHE A 980 22.62 -11.41 -15.17
C PHE A 980 23.88 -11.54 -14.31
N ASN A 981 25.04 -11.70 -14.93
CA ASN A 981 26.29 -11.31 -14.26
C ASN A 981 26.39 -9.76 -14.25
N PRO A 982 27.26 -9.15 -13.42
CA PRO A 982 27.35 -7.69 -13.32
C PRO A 982 27.68 -6.99 -14.65
N GLU A 983 28.44 -7.66 -15.53
CA GLU A 983 28.91 -7.10 -16.80
C GLU A 983 27.82 -7.08 -17.87
N GLU A 984 27.08 -8.18 -18.08
CA GLU A 984 25.86 -8.21 -18.93
C GLU A 984 24.88 -7.09 -18.55
N LEU A 985 24.74 -6.81 -17.25
CA LEU A 985 23.90 -5.73 -16.74
C LEU A 985 24.48 -4.36 -17.09
N ARG A 986 25.79 -4.15 -16.87
CA ARG A 986 26.50 -2.92 -17.22
C ARG A 986 26.38 -2.63 -18.71
N GLU A 987 26.72 -3.58 -19.57
CA GLU A 987 26.59 -3.51 -21.03
C GLU A 987 25.17 -3.14 -21.48
N ILE A 988 24.13 -3.75 -20.89
CA ILE A 988 22.73 -3.47 -21.27
C ILE A 988 22.31 -2.04 -20.85
N MET A 989 22.84 -1.51 -19.75
CA MET A 989 22.57 -0.14 -19.33
C MET A 989 23.38 0.88 -20.13
N GLU A 990 24.65 0.60 -20.41
CA GLU A 990 25.52 1.42 -21.26
C GLU A 990 25.03 1.46 -22.71
N ARG A 991 24.63 0.32 -23.30
CA ARG A 991 24.04 0.28 -24.65
C ARG A 991 22.78 1.13 -24.75
N LYS A 992 21.93 1.15 -23.71
CA LYS A 992 20.75 2.03 -23.65
C LYS A 992 21.17 3.50 -23.58
N ALA A 993 22.09 3.85 -22.69
CA ALA A 993 22.60 5.22 -22.56
C ALA A 993 23.28 5.71 -23.84
N ASN A 994 24.01 4.85 -24.55
CA ASN A 994 24.70 5.18 -25.79
C ASN A 994 23.73 5.38 -26.95
N VAL A 995 22.66 4.58 -27.08
CA VAL A 995 21.62 4.83 -28.09
C VAL A 995 20.80 6.09 -27.78
N LEU A 996 20.53 6.40 -26.50
CA LEU A 996 19.93 7.68 -26.10
C LEU A 996 20.80 8.86 -26.56
N LYS A 997 22.09 8.87 -26.15
CA LYS A 997 23.07 9.89 -26.56
C LYS A 997 23.23 10.00 -28.07
N GLN A 998 23.21 8.86 -28.79
CA GLN A 998 23.33 8.84 -30.25
C GLN A 998 22.15 9.57 -30.90
N ILE A 999 20.92 9.31 -30.46
CA ILE A 999 19.72 9.97 -30.96
C ILE A 999 19.67 11.44 -30.55
N GLU A 1000 20.02 11.77 -29.30
CA GLU A 1000 20.18 13.16 -28.83
C GLU A 1000 21.19 13.93 -29.72
N SER A 1001 22.31 13.30 -30.10
CA SER A 1001 23.29 13.90 -31.04
C SER A 1001 22.80 14.02 -32.48
N TRP A 1002 21.80 13.24 -32.90
CA TRP A 1002 21.17 13.36 -34.22
C TRP A 1002 20.19 14.55 -34.25
N GLU A 1003 19.45 14.76 -33.15
CA GLU A 1003 18.59 15.94 -32.96
C GLU A 1003 19.43 17.22 -33.02
N GLU A 1004 20.52 17.29 -32.26
CA GLU A 1004 21.43 18.44 -32.21
C GLU A 1004 22.11 18.73 -33.57
N LYS A 1005 22.52 17.69 -34.31
CA LYS A 1005 23.11 17.84 -35.66
C LYS A 1005 22.11 18.27 -36.74
N LYS A 1006 20.81 18.22 -36.47
CA LYS A 1006 19.75 18.81 -37.33
C LYS A 1006 19.29 20.19 -36.81
N ALA A 1007 19.44 20.49 -35.53
CA ALA A 1007 19.23 21.85 -35.01
C ALA A 1007 20.30 22.83 -35.51
N ASN A 1008 21.52 22.35 -35.73
CA ASN A 1008 22.66 23.11 -36.25
C ASN A 1008 22.77 23.09 -37.79
N LYS A 1009 21.68 22.85 -38.53
CA LYS A 1009 21.63 22.76 -40.01
C LYS A 1009 20.32 23.28 -40.60
#